data_AF-A0A1G5S2F7-F1
#
_entry.id   AF-A0A1G5S2F7-F1
#
_cell.length_a   1.000
_cell.length_b   1.000
_cell.length_c   1.000
_cell.angle_alpha   90.00
_cell.angle_beta   90.00
_cell.angle_gamma   90.00
#
_symmetry.space_group_name_H-M   'P 1'
#
loop_
_entity.id
_entity.type
_entity.pdbx_description
1 polymer ?
#
loop_
_entity_poly.entity_id
_entity_poly.type
_entity_poly.pdbx_seq_one_letter_code
_entity_poly.pdbx_strand_id
1 'polypeptide(L)'
;MSSTFYKETDDIIERYELASERISTIKEDKELPEELQRFFNQVAEYIMTVVPVMDKAIAGKLQERSIEECQKDADAIFAIYKKGTYENSFLCPTYAVEHLGQEIGGPLSGIFYLLTDMIRAAFAGRLDIFTIYMELFLQVYGVCQVESEDKFRREDILSAWSSFQHDYCNIFTAEPLITMIDPDYDFYTDIIVNADLSDDRYMYRYGMYVGDNERKIAAHLRSLPHEDVVAMARTYVEGYIKGFEVCGKDITKKETVCVESPVGFELMAREAIRLFNEAGLAATVRFGGTRGRFLYSTVPNKQCEYDHKDDKAYVWDKGLADRMLEVEKNTFEKCKELAGAHGGPAVIETFGEVPFEPANFPANAKYTDKQNELNVYFASQWGQIMNQYIHGEERSFTIIAYPIPEIGKDFNEIFNETVAINTMDYELYKNIQQHIIDVLDKGDRVHVTGRGDNHTDITVKLHHLDNPEKQTNFENCVADVNIPVGEVFTSPELEGTNGVLHVTQVYLNELCYRNLEMKFEEGKIVSYTCSNFDSEEENKKYIFDNVLFKHETLPIGEFAIGTNTRAFVMGQKFGIADKLPILIAEKTGPHFAVGDTCYSHSEDVPMYNPDGKECIARDNSVSLLRKTDFSKAYFNCHTDITIPYYELGDITVITAEGEELPIIVEGRFVVPGTEELNKVFD
;
A
#
# COMPACT_ATOMS: atom_id res chain seq x y z
N MET A 1 -11.37 -19.37 -19.21
CA MET A 1 -11.44 -17.90 -19.05
C MET A 1 -12.74 -17.61 -18.33
N SER A 2 -12.70 -16.76 -17.30
CA SER A 2 -13.90 -16.41 -16.54
C SER A 2 -14.99 -15.91 -17.47
N SER A 3 -16.25 -16.26 -17.19
CA SER A 3 -17.40 -15.76 -17.95
C SER A 3 -17.65 -14.26 -17.79
N THR A 4 -16.95 -13.61 -16.85
CA THR A 4 -17.04 -12.17 -16.53
C THR A 4 -16.05 -11.30 -17.30
N PHE A 5 -14.99 -11.87 -17.91
CA PHE A 5 -14.14 -11.13 -18.84
C PHE A 5 -14.78 -11.07 -20.23
N TYR A 6 -14.62 -9.92 -20.89
CA TYR A 6 -15.27 -9.59 -22.17
C TYR A 6 -15.17 -10.73 -23.20
N LYS A 7 -16.27 -11.01 -23.91
CA LYS A 7 -16.31 -12.01 -24.98
C LYS A 7 -15.77 -11.40 -26.27
N GLU A 8 -14.74 -12.02 -26.84
CA GLU A 8 -14.17 -11.67 -28.14
C GLU A 8 -15.27 -11.42 -29.19
N THR A 9 -15.13 -10.31 -29.91
CA THR A 9 -15.99 -9.96 -31.05
C THR A 9 -15.15 -9.97 -32.33
N ASP A 10 -15.77 -10.22 -33.48
CA ASP A 10 -15.05 -10.19 -34.76
C ASP A 10 -14.37 -8.82 -35.00
N ASP A 11 -14.98 -7.72 -34.52
CA ASP A 11 -14.44 -6.35 -34.59
C ASP A 11 -13.12 -6.18 -33.84
N ILE A 12 -13.01 -6.67 -32.60
CA ILE A 12 -11.80 -6.46 -31.80
C ILE A 12 -10.62 -7.30 -32.32
N ILE A 13 -10.90 -8.48 -32.89
CA ILE A 13 -9.90 -9.33 -33.54
C ILE A 13 -9.36 -8.63 -34.79
N GLU A 14 -10.23 -8.09 -35.65
CA GLU A 14 -9.79 -7.35 -36.84
C GLU A 14 -8.93 -6.13 -36.46
N ARG A 15 -9.36 -5.35 -35.46
CA ARG A 15 -8.57 -4.20 -34.96
C ARG A 15 -7.22 -4.61 -34.40
N TYR A 16 -7.16 -5.71 -33.65
CA TYR A 16 -5.92 -6.27 -33.12
C TYR A 16 -4.96 -6.68 -34.24
N GLU A 17 -5.45 -7.40 -35.25
CA GLU A 17 -4.65 -7.86 -36.38
C GLU A 17 -4.08 -6.68 -37.17
N LEU A 18 -4.92 -5.68 -37.48
CA LEU A 18 -4.50 -4.46 -38.18
C LEU A 18 -3.48 -3.66 -37.38
N ALA A 19 -3.69 -3.50 -36.07
CA ALA A 19 -2.75 -2.79 -35.20
C ALA A 19 -1.42 -3.56 -35.11
N SER A 20 -1.46 -4.89 -34.96
CA SER A 20 -0.28 -5.75 -34.89
C SER A 20 0.54 -5.67 -36.18
N GLU A 21 -0.12 -5.79 -37.34
CA GLU A 21 0.52 -5.65 -38.64
C GLU A 21 1.20 -4.29 -38.77
N ARG A 22 0.47 -3.20 -38.46
CA ARG A 22 1.04 -1.86 -38.59
C ARG A 22 2.24 -1.66 -37.68
N ILE A 23 2.15 -2.00 -36.40
CA ILE A 23 3.24 -1.85 -35.43
C ILE A 23 4.48 -2.65 -35.86
N SER A 24 4.30 -3.85 -36.42
CA SER A 24 5.42 -4.68 -36.88
C SER A 24 6.28 -4.05 -37.98
N THR A 25 5.72 -3.08 -38.72
CA THR A 25 6.37 -2.40 -39.85
C THR A 25 6.97 -1.03 -39.50
N ILE A 26 6.70 -0.47 -38.32
CA ILE A 26 7.14 0.90 -37.94
C ILE A 26 8.67 1.10 -38.04
N LYS A 27 9.45 0.05 -37.77
CA LYS A 27 10.92 0.09 -37.88
C LYS A 27 11.43 0.32 -39.31
N GLU A 28 10.58 0.09 -40.31
CA GLU A 28 10.89 0.26 -41.73
C GLU A 28 10.60 1.69 -42.19
N ASP A 29 9.78 2.42 -41.44
CA ASP A 29 9.45 3.82 -41.70
C ASP A 29 10.66 4.72 -41.43
N LYS A 30 10.76 5.80 -42.22
CA LYS A 30 11.83 6.81 -42.11
C LYS A 30 11.26 8.22 -42.20
N GLU A 31 10.14 8.41 -41.52
CA GLU A 31 9.30 9.59 -41.67
C GLU A 31 9.49 10.59 -40.51
N LEU A 32 10.09 10.14 -39.40
CA LEU A 32 10.35 10.97 -38.22
C LEU A 32 11.83 11.36 -38.09
N PRO A 33 12.15 12.42 -37.33
CA PRO A 33 13.53 12.71 -36.89
C PRO A 33 14.18 11.49 -36.23
N GLU A 34 15.50 11.34 -36.37
CA GLU A 34 16.24 10.13 -35.97
C GLU A 34 15.93 9.66 -34.54
N GLU A 35 16.05 10.54 -33.55
CA GLU A 35 15.81 10.20 -32.15
C GLU A 35 14.34 9.85 -31.87
N LEU A 36 13.41 10.55 -32.51
CA LEU A 36 11.98 10.25 -32.37
C LEU A 36 11.62 8.92 -33.04
N GLN A 37 12.22 8.61 -34.19
CA GLN A 37 12.07 7.29 -34.82
C GLN A 37 12.65 6.18 -33.92
N ARG A 38 13.79 6.43 -33.25
CA ARG A 38 14.37 5.48 -32.29
C ARG A 38 13.42 5.20 -31.12
N PHE A 39 12.71 6.20 -30.61
CA PHE A 39 11.67 6.03 -29.60
C PHE A 39 10.58 5.06 -30.09
N PHE A 40 9.94 5.36 -31.22
CA PHE A 40 8.84 4.53 -31.73
C PHE A 40 9.29 3.12 -32.10
N ASN A 41 10.53 2.95 -32.58
CA ASN A 41 11.09 1.63 -32.83
C ASN A 41 11.24 0.82 -31.54
N GLN A 42 11.76 1.42 -30.46
CA GLN A 42 11.90 0.73 -29.17
C GLN A 42 10.55 0.32 -28.59
N VAL A 43 9.55 1.21 -28.63
CA VAL A 43 8.21 0.90 -28.12
C VAL A 43 7.53 -0.16 -28.99
N ALA A 44 7.64 -0.09 -30.32
CA ALA A 44 7.13 -1.12 -31.22
C ALA A 44 7.79 -2.49 -30.95
N GLU A 45 9.11 -2.54 -30.77
CA GLU A 45 9.83 -3.77 -30.41
C GLU A 45 9.36 -4.35 -29.07
N TYR A 46 9.08 -3.49 -28.09
CA TYR A 46 8.51 -3.89 -26.81
C TYR A 46 7.11 -4.49 -26.96
N ILE A 47 6.20 -3.81 -27.67
CA ILE A 47 4.84 -4.33 -27.94
C ILE A 47 4.91 -5.69 -28.66
N MET A 48 5.77 -5.81 -29.67
CA MET A 48 5.95 -7.06 -30.41
C MET A 48 6.58 -8.18 -29.57
N THR A 49 7.20 -7.86 -28.43
CA THR A 49 7.66 -8.87 -27.46
C THR A 49 6.48 -9.47 -26.68
N VAL A 50 5.41 -8.71 -26.46
CA VAL A 50 4.22 -9.15 -25.71
C VAL A 50 3.16 -9.81 -26.62
N VAL A 51 3.08 -9.43 -27.90
CA VAL A 51 2.14 -10.00 -28.90
C VAL A 51 2.09 -11.55 -28.89
N PRO A 52 3.23 -12.28 -28.89
CA PRO A 52 3.20 -13.75 -28.86
C PRO A 52 2.62 -14.35 -27.58
N VAL A 53 2.50 -13.59 -26.49
CA VAL A 53 1.79 -14.01 -25.28
C VAL A 53 0.29 -13.86 -25.48
N MET A 54 -0.16 -12.72 -26.04
CA MET A 54 -1.55 -12.49 -26.37
C MET A 54 -2.08 -13.53 -27.38
N ASP A 55 -1.33 -13.81 -28.45
CA ASP A 55 -1.69 -14.85 -29.44
C ASP A 55 -1.92 -16.22 -28.78
N LYS A 56 -1.06 -16.60 -27.83
CA LYS A 56 -1.23 -17.84 -27.06
C LYS A 56 -2.46 -17.79 -26.15
N ALA A 57 -2.78 -16.63 -25.58
CA ALA A 57 -3.96 -16.44 -24.74
C ALA A 57 -5.26 -16.61 -25.54
N ILE A 58 -5.38 -15.94 -26.69
CA ILE A 58 -6.50 -16.07 -27.64
C ILE A 58 -6.65 -17.52 -28.11
N ALA A 59 -5.53 -18.18 -28.44
CA ALA A 59 -5.53 -19.57 -28.87
C ALA A 59 -5.86 -20.58 -27.76
N GLY A 60 -6.01 -20.14 -26.49
CA GLY A 60 -6.21 -21.02 -25.34
C GLY A 60 -4.99 -21.85 -24.95
N LYS A 61 -3.80 -21.51 -25.46
CA LYS A 61 -2.54 -22.26 -25.31
C LYS A 61 -1.59 -21.67 -24.27
N LEU A 62 -1.96 -20.56 -23.64
CA LEU A 62 -1.10 -19.87 -22.68
C LEU A 62 -0.65 -20.76 -21.51
N GLN A 63 -1.49 -21.71 -21.10
CA GLN A 63 -1.21 -22.66 -20.01
C GLN A 63 -0.38 -23.88 -20.45
N GLU A 64 -0.25 -24.11 -21.76
CA GLU A 64 0.49 -25.25 -22.33
C GLU A 64 2.01 -25.01 -22.35
N ARG A 65 2.44 -23.77 -22.09
CA ARG A 65 3.85 -23.38 -22.07
C ARG A 65 4.67 -24.24 -21.11
N SER A 66 5.88 -24.59 -21.52
CA SER A 66 6.87 -25.17 -20.62
C SER A 66 7.38 -24.12 -19.63
N ILE A 67 8.03 -24.54 -18.55
CA ILE A 67 8.62 -23.61 -17.59
C ILE A 67 9.72 -22.76 -18.25
N GLU A 68 10.48 -23.33 -19.18
CA GLU A 68 11.50 -22.62 -19.94
C GLU A 68 10.89 -21.57 -20.87
N GLU A 69 9.74 -21.86 -21.49
CA GLU A 69 9.00 -20.88 -22.30
C GLU A 69 8.45 -19.74 -21.43
N CYS A 70 7.87 -20.05 -20.27
CA CYS A 70 7.40 -19.06 -19.31
C CYS A 70 8.54 -18.13 -18.84
N GLN A 71 9.69 -18.71 -18.47
CA GLN A 71 10.88 -17.96 -18.06
C GLN A 71 11.42 -17.10 -19.19
N LYS A 72 11.50 -17.63 -20.41
CA LYS A 72 11.95 -16.88 -21.59
C LYS A 72 11.03 -15.70 -21.92
N ASP A 73 9.71 -15.93 -21.93
CA ASP A 73 8.73 -14.87 -22.15
C ASP A 73 8.90 -13.77 -21.08
N ALA A 74 9.00 -14.14 -19.80
CA ALA A 74 9.18 -13.19 -18.70
C ALA A 74 10.53 -12.43 -18.78
N ASP A 75 11.63 -13.12 -19.05
CA ASP A 75 12.96 -12.52 -19.18
C ASP A 75 13.02 -11.49 -20.31
N ALA A 76 12.32 -11.73 -21.41
CA ALA A 76 12.23 -10.81 -22.54
C ALA A 76 11.37 -9.59 -22.20
N ILE A 77 10.18 -9.81 -21.63
CA ILE A 77 9.22 -8.74 -21.28
C ILE A 77 9.81 -7.79 -20.23
N PHE A 78 10.40 -8.33 -19.17
CA PHE A 78 10.91 -7.53 -18.06
C PHE A 78 12.38 -7.08 -18.26
N ALA A 79 13.00 -7.38 -19.40
CA ALA A 79 14.37 -6.95 -19.71
C ALA A 79 14.55 -5.43 -19.64
N ILE A 80 13.52 -4.67 -20.04
CA ILE A 80 13.55 -3.20 -20.08
C ILE A 80 13.80 -2.57 -18.70
N TYR A 81 13.40 -3.24 -17.62
CA TYR A 81 13.57 -2.76 -16.25
C TYR A 81 14.96 -3.07 -15.66
N LYS A 82 15.77 -3.93 -16.30
CA LYS A 82 17.07 -4.32 -15.76
C LYS A 82 17.97 -3.10 -15.61
N LYS A 83 18.70 -3.04 -14.48
CA LYS A 83 19.72 -2.02 -14.24
C LYS A 83 20.72 -1.96 -15.40
N GLY A 84 21.04 -0.75 -15.84
CA GLY A 84 21.82 -0.45 -17.03
C GLY A 84 21.02 -0.49 -18.34
N THR A 85 19.89 -1.21 -18.41
CA THR A 85 18.98 -1.17 -19.56
C THR A 85 17.98 -0.02 -19.40
N TYR A 86 17.35 0.08 -18.23
CA TYR A 86 16.36 1.13 -17.93
C TYR A 86 16.93 2.54 -18.16
N GLU A 87 18.06 2.84 -17.55
CA GLU A 87 18.73 4.16 -17.60
C GLU A 87 19.19 4.54 -19.01
N ASN A 88 19.26 3.56 -19.93
CA ASN A 88 19.65 3.74 -21.33
C ASN A 88 18.48 3.46 -22.30
N SER A 89 17.25 3.62 -21.83
CA SER A 89 16.04 3.40 -22.63
C SER A 89 15.10 4.59 -22.54
N PHE A 90 14.23 4.74 -23.54
CA PHE A 90 13.18 5.77 -23.53
C PHE A 90 12.09 5.52 -22.49
N LEU A 91 12.13 4.40 -21.76
CA LEU A 91 11.32 4.23 -20.57
C LEU A 91 11.81 5.17 -19.45
N CYS A 92 13.11 5.46 -19.36
CA CYS A 92 13.63 6.40 -18.38
C CYS A 92 13.37 7.86 -18.81
N PRO A 93 12.67 8.68 -17.99
CA PRO A 93 12.39 10.07 -18.35
C PRO A 93 13.64 10.90 -18.60
N THR A 94 14.72 10.66 -17.84
CA THR A 94 16.01 11.35 -18.02
C THR A 94 16.60 11.07 -19.39
N TYR A 95 16.63 9.80 -19.80
CA TYR A 95 17.13 9.40 -21.12
C TYR A 95 16.25 9.95 -22.25
N ALA A 96 14.93 9.88 -22.08
CA ALA A 96 13.98 10.40 -23.06
C ALA A 96 14.10 11.91 -23.25
N VAL A 97 14.25 12.69 -22.17
CA VAL A 97 14.45 14.15 -22.25
C VAL A 97 15.79 14.51 -22.86
N GLU A 98 16.86 13.75 -22.58
CA GLU A 98 18.18 13.96 -23.19
C GLU A 98 18.14 13.85 -24.72
N HIS A 99 17.39 12.88 -25.24
CA HIS A 99 17.38 12.54 -26.68
C HIS A 99 16.23 13.19 -27.46
N LEU A 100 15.08 13.42 -26.83
CA LEU A 100 13.87 13.98 -27.47
C LEU A 100 13.56 15.42 -27.05
N GLY A 101 14.31 15.97 -26.09
CA GLY A 101 14.10 17.29 -25.54
C GLY A 101 13.00 17.35 -24.48
N GLN A 102 12.91 18.50 -23.80
CA GLN A 102 12.05 18.70 -22.63
C GLN A 102 10.55 18.70 -22.96
N GLU A 103 10.16 19.11 -24.16
CA GLU A 103 8.74 19.27 -24.53
C GLU A 103 8.02 17.93 -24.66
N ILE A 104 8.65 16.95 -25.33
CA ILE A 104 8.01 15.67 -25.68
C ILE A 104 8.65 14.46 -25.01
N GLY A 105 9.90 14.55 -24.54
CA GLY A 105 10.61 13.41 -23.95
C GLY A 105 9.92 12.82 -22.73
N GLY A 106 9.58 13.67 -21.74
CA GLY A 106 8.86 13.25 -20.54
C GLY A 106 7.48 12.63 -20.85
N PRO A 107 6.58 13.31 -21.58
CA PRO A 107 5.28 12.76 -21.96
C PRO A 107 5.36 11.42 -22.70
N LEU A 108 6.30 11.27 -23.64
CA LEU A 108 6.48 10.03 -24.39
C LEU A 108 7.01 8.90 -23.51
N SER A 109 7.92 9.20 -22.59
CA SER A 109 8.39 8.27 -21.55
C SER A 109 7.24 7.78 -20.67
N GLY A 110 6.36 8.68 -20.25
CA GLY A 110 5.20 8.32 -19.42
C GLY A 110 4.13 7.52 -20.18
N ILE A 111 3.93 7.80 -21.47
CA ILE A 111 3.10 6.96 -22.33
C ILE A 111 3.73 5.57 -22.50
N PHE A 112 5.05 5.47 -22.68
CA PHE A 112 5.70 4.17 -22.76
C PHE A 112 5.50 3.38 -21.45
N TYR A 113 5.65 4.02 -20.29
CA TYR A 113 5.36 3.39 -19.00
C TYR A 113 3.90 2.91 -18.91
N LEU A 114 2.92 3.75 -19.29
CA LEU A 114 1.51 3.37 -19.37
C LEU A 114 1.27 2.16 -20.28
N LEU A 115 1.95 2.08 -21.43
CA LEU A 115 1.82 0.96 -22.36
C LEU A 115 2.33 -0.36 -21.78
N THR A 116 3.20 -0.35 -20.77
CA THR A 116 3.67 -1.59 -20.12
C THR A 116 2.56 -2.37 -19.42
N ASP A 117 1.45 -1.73 -19.05
CA ASP A 117 0.27 -2.39 -18.48
C ASP A 117 -0.39 -3.40 -19.44
N MET A 118 -0.05 -3.37 -20.74
CA MET A 118 -0.52 -4.37 -21.71
C MET A 118 -0.06 -5.79 -21.38
N ILE A 119 1.01 -5.96 -20.59
CA ILE A 119 1.44 -7.27 -20.10
C ILE A 119 0.26 -7.95 -19.38
N ARG A 120 -0.37 -7.26 -18.42
CA ARG A 120 -1.52 -7.80 -17.68
C ARG A 120 -2.64 -8.23 -18.63
N ALA A 121 -2.95 -7.39 -19.60
CA ALA A 121 -4.01 -7.68 -20.57
C ALA A 121 -3.71 -8.95 -21.38
N ALA A 122 -2.46 -9.14 -21.84
CA ALA A 122 -2.03 -10.33 -22.57
C ALA A 122 -2.20 -11.61 -21.76
N PHE A 123 -1.74 -11.63 -20.50
CA PHE A 123 -1.84 -12.83 -19.67
C PHE A 123 -3.27 -13.13 -19.20
N ALA A 124 -4.11 -12.11 -19.06
CA ALA A 124 -5.54 -12.26 -18.77
C ALA A 124 -6.39 -12.60 -20.01
N GLY A 125 -5.80 -12.60 -21.22
CA GLY A 125 -6.55 -12.78 -22.48
C GLY A 125 -7.50 -11.62 -22.80
N ARG A 126 -7.22 -10.42 -22.28
CA ARG A 126 -8.02 -9.20 -22.50
C ARG A 126 -7.62 -8.52 -23.80
N LEU A 127 -8.05 -9.12 -24.90
CA LEU A 127 -7.82 -8.63 -26.25
C LEU A 127 -8.32 -7.21 -26.46
N ASP A 128 -9.44 -6.86 -25.84
CA ASP A 128 -10.00 -5.51 -25.82
C ASP A 128 -9.00 -4.48 -25.25
N ILE A 129 -8.52 -4.70 -24.03
CA ILE A 129 -7.60 -3.78 -23.36
C ILE A 129 -6.24 -3.72 -24.09
N PHE A 130 -5.74 -4.87 -24.55
CA PHE A 130 -4.46 -4.93 -25.26
C PHE A 130 -4.50 -4.12 -26.55
N THR A 131 -5.56 -4.29 -27.36
CA THR A 131 -5.76 -3.53 -28.59
C THR A 131 -5.91 -2.04 -28.33
N ILE A 132 -6.62 -1.65 -27.25
CA ILE A 132 -6.75 -0.25 -26.84
C ILE A 132 -5.38 0.41 -26.57
N TYR A 133 -4.44 -0.29 -25.93
CA TYR A 133 -3.08 0.21 -25.75
C TYR A 133 -2.31 0.32 -27.07
N MET A 134 -2.46 -0.65 -27.98
CA MET A 134 -1.83 -0.59 -29.31
C MET A 134 -2.36 0.59 -30.14
N GLU A 135 -3.65 0.87 -30.04
CA GLU A 135 -4.29 2.01 -30.72
C GLU A 135 -3.80 3.36 -30.15
N LEU A 136 -3.63 3.48 -28.83
CA LEU A 136 -3.00 4.66 -28.24
C LEU A 136 -1.60 4.89 -28.80
N PHE A 137 -0.79 3.84 -28.86
CA PHE A 137 0.55 3.92 -29.44
C PHE A 137 0.53 4.38 -30.91
N LEU A 138 -0.35 3.80 -31.73
CA LEU A 138 -0.51 4.18 -33.14
C LEU A 138 -1.05 5.60 -33.32
N GLN A 139 -1.95 6.05 -32.45
CA GLN A 139 -2.46 7.42 -32.46
C GLN A 139 -1.35 8.43 -32.16
N VAL A 140 -0.54 8.16 -31.13
CA VAL A 140 0.62 9.00 -30.78
C VAL A 140 1.66 9.01 -31.89
N TYR A 141 1.91 7.85 -32.52
CA TYR A 141 2.78 7.76 -33.71
C TYR A 141 2.27 8.63 -34.86
N GLY A 142 0.97 8.54 -35.20
CA GLY A 142 0.34 9.33 -36.25
C GLY A 142 0.41 10.84 -35.98
N VAL A 143 0.18 11.27 -34.74
CA VAL A 143 0.37 12.68 -34.32
C VAL A 143 1.79 13.15 -34.61
N CYS A 144 2.80 12.36 -34.25
CA CYS A 144 4.20 12.70 -34.47
C CYS A 144 4.61 12.75 -35.96
N GLN A 145 3.92 11.99 -36.83
CA GLN A 145 4.14 12.03 -38.28
C GLN A 145 3.56 13.28 -38.94
N VAL A 146 2.42 13.77 -38.44
CA VAL A 146 1.72 14.95 -39.00
C VAL A 146 2.37 16.24 -38.52
N GLU A 147 2.62 16.35 -37.21
CA GLU A 147 3.15 17.56 -36.62
C GLU A 147 4.68 17.58 -36.68
N SER A 148 5.26 18.67 -37.20
CA SER A 148 6.71 18.82 -37.33
C SER A 148 7.36 19.63 -36.21
N GLU A 149 6.59 20.45 -35.48
CA GLU A 149 7.09 21.27 -34.38
C GLU A 149 6.75 20.64 -33.04
N ASP A 150 7.75 20.49 -32.16
CA ASP A 150 7.59 19.77 -30.89
C ASP A 150 6.55 20.40 -29.95
N LYS A 151 6.33 21.70 -30.06
CA LYS A 151 5.27 22.39 -29.32
C LYS A 151 3.87 21.85 -29.69
N PHE A 152 3.57 21.75 -30.98
CA PHE A 152 2.28 21.25 -31.44
C PHE A 152 2.17 19.74 -31.23
N ARG A 153 3.27 18.99 -31.46
CA ARG A 153 3.34 17.57 -31.08
C ARG A 153 2.97 17.36 -29.62
N ARG A 154 3.55 18.17 -28.72
CA ARG A 154 3.28 18.08 -27.29
C ARG A 154 1.78 18.21 -26.99
N GLU A 155 1.13 19.24 -27.52
CA GLU A 155 -0.29 19.48 -27.30
C GLU A 155 -1.14 18.29 -27.77
N ASP A 156 -0.85 17.75 -28.95
CA ASP A 156 -1.61 16.62 -29.52
C ASP A 156 -1.29 15.27 -28.84
N ILE A 157 -0.05 15.04 -28.41
CA ILE A 157 0.33 13.86 -27.60
C ILE A 157 -0.47 13.85 -26.29
N LEU A 158 -0.51 14.99 -25.59
CA LEU A 158 -1.27 15.10 -24.35
C LEU A 158 -2.78 14.99 -24.59
N SER A 159 -3.28 15.51 -25.71
CA SER A 159 -4.68 15.36 -26.11
C SER A 159 -5.04 13.89 -26.35
N ALA A 160 -4.18 13.13 -27.04
CA ALA A 160 -4.37 11.69 -27.25
C ALA A 160 -4.39 10.93 -25.92
N TRP A 161 -3.44 11.21 -25.02
CA TRP A 161 -3.41 10.57 -23.70
C TRP A 161 -4.62 10.96 -22.83
N SER A 162 -4.99 12.24 -22.79
CA SER A 162 -6.17 12.70 -22.03
C SER A 162 -7.46 12.06 -22.55
N SER A 163 -7.64 12.01 -23.88
CA SER A 163 -8.79 11.36 -24.51
C SER A 163 -8.84 9.86 -24.19
N PHE A 164 -7.70 9.16 -24.26
CA PHE A 164 -7.59 7.76 -23.86
C PHE A 164 -8.07 7.53 -22.41
N GLN A 165 -7.59 8.35 -21.47
CA GLN A 165 -7.97 8.22 -20.05
C GLN A 165 -9.46 8.51 -19.85
N HIS A 166 -9.98 9.51 -20.55
CA HIS A 166 -11.39 9.90 -20.46
C HIS A 166 -12.34 8.85 -21.06
N ASP A 167 -12.05 8.39 -22.28
CA ASP A 167 -12.92 7.51 -23.07
C ASP A 167 -12.96 6.09 -22.49
N TYR A 168 -11.81 5.60 -22.03
CA TYR A 168 -11.69 4.28 -21.41
C TYR A 168 -11.81 4.30 -19.88
N CYS A 169 -12.25 5.42 -19.30
CA CYS A 169 -12.47 5.54 -17.85
C CYS A 169 -13.43 4.46 -17.31
N ASN A 170 -14.46 4.08 -18.08
CA ASN A 170 -15.38 3.00 -17.68
C ASN A 170 -14.72 1.62 -17.59
N ILE A 171 -13.54 1.42 -18.18
CA ILE A 171 -12.77 0.18 -18.07
C ILE A 171 -11.77 0.33 -16.94
N PHE A 172 -10.89 1.34 -17.05
CA PHE A 172 -9.75 1.49 -16.15
C PHE A 172 -10.10 1.97 -14.73
N THR A 173 -11.29 2.56 -14.54
CA THR A 173 -11.80 2.97 -13.22
C THR A 173 -12.82 1.99 -12.65
N ALA A 174 -13.81 1.57 -13.45
CA ALA A 174 -14.92 0.77 -12.94
C ALA A 174 -14.55 -0.70 -12.70
N GLU A 175 -13.83 -1.33 -13.63
CA GLU A 175 -13.53 -2.76 -13.53
C GLU A 175 -12.70 -3.11 -12.29
N PRO A 176 -11.63 -2.38 -11.94
CA PRO A 176 -10.88 -2.67 -10.73
C PRO A 176 -11.72 -2.57 -9.45
N LEU A 177 -12.69 -1.66 -9.40
CA LEU A 177 -13.63 -1.54 -8.30
C LEU A 177 -14.55 -2.76 -8.20
N ILE A 178 -15.07 -3.25 -9.33
CA ILE A 178 -15.93 -4.45 -9.35
C ILE A 178 -15.15 -5.68 -8.92
N THR A 179 -13.92 -5.87 -9.42
CA THR A 179 -13.08 -7.04 -9.06
C THR A 179 -12.72 -7.14 -7.57
N MET A 180 -12.90 -6.04 -6.82
CA MET A 180 -12.68 -6.02 -5.37
C MET A 180 -13.88 -6.55 -4.58
N ILE A 181 -15.10 -6.40 -5.11
CA ILE A 181 -16.35 -6.67 -4.37
C ILE A 181 -17.15 -7.84 -4.94
N ASP A 182 -16.93 -8.21 -6.20
CA ASP A 182 -17.70 -9.24 -6.91
C ASP A 182 -16.87 -10.53 -7.09
N PRO A 183 -17.24 -11.64 -6.44
CA PRO A 183 -16.53 -12.92 -6.53
C PRO A 183 -16.67 -13.60 -7.88
N ASP A 184 -17.61 -13.19 -8.74
CA ASP A 184 -17.73 -13.73 -10.10
C ASP A 184 -16.57 -13.27 -11.01
N TYR A 185 -15.82 -12.24 -10.61
CA TYR A 185 -14.56 -11.83 -11.26
C TYR A 185 -13.39 -12.68 -10.76
N ASP A 186 -13.42 -13.96 -11.12
CA ASP A 186 -12.65 -15.01 -10.46
C ASP A 186 -11.29 -15.36 -11.07
N PHE A 187 -10.79 -14.67 -12.12
CA PHE A 187 -9.59 -15.13 -12.85
C PHE A 187 -8.36 -15.34 -11.95
N TYR A 188 -8.10 -14.45 -11.00
CA TYR A 188 -6.97 -14.59 -10.08
C TYR A 188 -7.26 -15.60 -8.97
N THR A 189 -8.49 -15.61 -8.44
CA THR A 189 -8.96 -16.61 -7.47
C THR A 189 -8.87 -18.03 -8.03
N ASP A 190 -9.27 -18.24 -9.29
CA ASP A 190 -9.18 -19.52 -10.00
C ASP A 190 -7.75 -20.02 -10.10
N ILE A 191 -6.77 -19.15 -10.39
CA ILE A 191 -5.36 -19.55 -10.42
C ILE A 191 -4.94 -20.05 -9.03
N ILE A 192 -5.24 -19.30 -7.98
CA ILE A 192 -4.85 -19.67 -6.60
C ILE A 192 -5.53 -20.98 -6.17
N VAL A 193 -6.81 -21.15 -6.45
CA VAL A 193 -7.60 -22.31 -5.97
C VAL A 193 -7.35 -23.56 -6.81
N ASN A 194 -7.29 -23.43 -8.14
CA ASN A 194 -7.37 -24.58 -9.06
C ASN A 194 -6.05 -24.94 -9.76
N ALA A 195 -5.02 -24.07 -9.77
CA ALA A 195 -3.74 -24.41 -10.39
C ALA A 195 -2.97 -25.50 -9.60
N ASP A 196 -2.06 -26.20 -10.27
CA ASP A 196 -1.11 -27.09 -9.60
C ASP A 196 0.02 -26.26 -8.97
N LEU A 197 -0.04 -26.02 -7.65
CA LEU A 197 0.99 -25.25 -6.94
C LEU A 197 2.29 -26.03 -6.72
N SER A 198 2.34 -27.31 -7.07
CA SER A 198 3.61 -28.04 -7.12
C SER A 198 4.46 -27.65 -8.33
N ASP A 199 3.89 -26.92 -9.30
CA ASP A 199 4.52 -26.51 -10.55
C ASP A 199 4.59 -24.98 -10.69
N ASP A 200 5.80 -24.41 -10.69
CA ASP A 200 6.04 -22.97 -10.70
C ASP A 200 5.43 -22.22 -11.91
N ARG A 201 5.00 -22.93 -12.96
CA ARG A 201 4.36 -22.32 -14.14
C ARG A 201 3.11 -21.51 -13.79
N TYR A 202 2.41 -21.80 -12.70
CA TYR A 202 1.21 -21.05 -12.33
C TYR A 202 1.51 -19.56 -12.07
N MET A 203 2.66 -19.21 -11.48
CA MET A 203 3.01 -17.81 -11.14
C MET A 203 3.10 -16.94 -12.41
N TYR A 204 3.57 -17.52 -13.50
CA TYR A 204 3.68 -16.85 -14.80
C TYR A 204 2.32 -16.63 -15.47
N ARG A 205 1.19 -17.08 -14.89
CA ARG A 205 -0.15 -16.81 -15.42
C ARG A 205 -0.66 -15.42 -15.06
N TYR A 206 -0.06 -14.76 -14.07
CA TYR A 206 -0.52 -13.46 -13.58
C TYR A 206 -0.11 -12.28 -14.48
N GLY A 207 0.91 -12.45 -15.33
CA GLY A 207 1.52 -11.34 -16.07
C GLY A 207 2.30 -10.38 -15.18
N MET A 208 2.83 -10.87 -14.06
CA MET A 208 3.64 -10.12 -13.10
C MET A 208 5.11 -10.54 -13.19
N TYR A 209 5.99 -9.76 -12.58
CA TYR A 209 7.40 -10.12 -12.47
C TYR A 209 7.55 -11.33 -11.53
N VAL A 210 8.25 -12.37 -11.98
CA VAL A 210 8.56 -13.56 -11.17
C VAL A 210 10.06 -13.62 -10.97
N GLY A 211 10.51 -13.11 -9.84
CA GLY A 211 11.91 -13.04 -9.44
C GLY A 211 12.33 -14.18 -8.52
N ASP A 212 13.46 -13.97 -7.86
CA ASP A 212 13.98 -14.92 -6.88
C ASP A 212 13.12 -14.98 -5.61
N ASN A 213 12.49 -13.87 -5.23
CA ASN A 213 11.62 -13.79 -4.05
C ASN A 213 10.42 -14.72 -4.21
N GLU A 214 9.66 -14.56 -5.30
CA GLU A 214 8.46 -15.35 -5.61
C GLU A 214 8.78 -16.85 -5.70
N ARG A 215 9.85 -17.23 -6.42
CA ARG A 215 10.23 -18.65 -6.58
C ARG A 215 10.68 -19.29 -5.26
N LYS A 216 11.54 -18.61 -4.51
CA LYS A 216 12.12 -19.17 -3.28
C LYS A 216 11.10 -19.22 -2.16
N ILE A 217 10.17 -18.27 -2.06
CA ILE A 217 9.09 -18.33 -1.06
C ILE A 217 8.09 -19.45 -1.38
N ALA A 218 7.70 -19.62 -2.65
CA ALA A 218 6.86 -20.75 -3.06
C ALA A 218 7.53 -22.11 -2.77
N ALA A 219 8.84 -22.21 -3.03
CA ALA A 219 9.63 -23.39 -2.66
C ALA A 219 9.71 -23.60 -1.14
N HIS A 220 9.87 -22.53 -0.36
CA HIS A 220 9.91 -22.59 1.10
C HIS A 220 8.58 -23.09 1.66
N LEU A 221 7.44 -22.51 1.25
CA LEU A 221 6.11 -22.95 1.71
C LEU A 221 5.82 -24.41 1.33
N ARG A 222 6.24 -24.87 0.15
CA ARG A 222 6.15 -26.30 -0.24
C ARG A 222 7.00 -27.22 0.63
N SER A 223 8.07 -26.70 1.23
CA SER A 223 8.96 -27.48 2.10
C SER A 223 8.42 -27.63 3.54
N LEU A 224 7.48 -26.77 3.93
CA LEU A 224 6.85 -26.84 5.24
C LEU A 224 5.88 -28.03 5.30
N PRO A 225 5.70 -28.64 6.49
CA PRO A 225 4.56 -29.50 6.75
C PRO A 225 3.25 -28.78 6.36
N HIS A 226 2.35 -29.50 5.68
CA HIS A 226 1.07 -28.91 5.25
C HIS A 226 0.26 -28.36 6.44
N GLU A 227 0.36 -28.99 7.61
CA GLU A 227 -0.27 -28.51 8.85
C GLU A 227 0.23 -27.13 9.30
N ASP A 228 1.49 -26.79 9.05
CA ASP A 228 2.07 -25.49 9.39
C ASP A 228 1.51 -24.40 8.45
N VAL A 229 1.40 -24.69 7.15
CA VAL A 229 0.75 -23.78 6.18
C VAL A 229 -0.71 -23.54 6.54
N VAL A 230 -1.43 -24.60 6.94
CA VAL A 230 -2.82 -24.48 7.42
C VAL A 230 -2.89 -23.67 8.72
N ALA A 231 -1.93 -23.83 9.64
CA ALA A 231 -1.87 -23.06 10.87
C ALA A 231 -1.63 -21.57 10.60
N MET A 232 -0.72 -21.22 9.68
CA MET A 232 -0.50 -19.84 9.24
C MET A 232 -1.79 -19.22 8.67
N ALA A 233 -2.44 -19.92 7.74
CA ALA A 233 -3.71 -19.47 7.15
C ALA A 233 -4.82 -19.34 8.21
N ARG A 234 -4.84 -20.24 9.19
CA ARG A 234 -5.79 -20.20 10.31
C ARG A 234 -5.61 -18.97 11.19
N THR A 235 -4.39 -18.68 11.63
CA THR A 235 -4.08 -17.48 12.43
C THR A 235 -4.59 -16.22 11.74
N TYR A 236 -4.35 -16.13 10.43
CA TYR A 236 -4.80 -15.04 9.59
C TYR A 236 -6.33 -14.93 9.46
N VAL A 237 -7.04 -16.03 9.18
CA VAL A 237 -8.50 -16.01 9.02
C VAL A 237 -9.23 -15.84 10.36
N GLU A 238 -8.72 -16.46 11.44
CA GLU A 238 -9.30 -16.31 12.78
C GLU A 238 -9.12 -14.89 13.30
N GLY A 239 -7.99 -14.22 13.02
CA GLY A 239 -7.83 -12.79 13.25
C GLY A 239 -8.95 -12.00 12.57
N TYR A 240 -9.18 -12.22 11.27
CA TYR A 240 -10.25 -11.53 10.53
C TYR A 240 -11.63 -11.69 11.12
N ILE A 241 -12.02 -12.92 11.48
CA ILE A 241 -13.32 -13.18 12.11
C ILE A 241 -13.37 -12.54 13.51
N LYS A 242 -12.28 -12.60 14.26
CA LYS A 242 -12.19 -12.01 15.61
C LYS A 242 -12.34 -10.49 15.58
N GLY A 243 -11.80 -9.82 14.56
CA GLY A 243 -11.97 -8.37 14.38
C GLY A 243 -13.45 -7.95 14.29
N PHE A 244 -14.32 -8.75 13.65
CA PHE A 244 -15.76 -8.50 13.70
C PHE A 244 -16.34 -8.64 15.11
N GLU A 245 -15.93 -9.68 15.84
CA GLU A 245 -16.41 -9.93 17.20
C GLU A 245 -16.00 -8.80 18.17
N VAL A 246 -14.72 -8.42 18.18
CA VAL A 246 -14.17 -7.42 19.11
C VAL A 246 -14.71 -6.03 18.83
N CYS A 247 -14.82 -5.64 17.55
CA CYS A 247 -15.43 -4.36 17.18
C CYS A 247 -16.97 -4.36 17.28
N GLY A 248 -17.61 -5.45 17.71
CA GLY A 248 -19.07 -5.54 17.80
C GLY A 248 -19.79 -5.45 16.45
N LYS A 249 -19.11 -5.82 15.36
CA LYS A 249 -19.62 -5.74 13.99
C LYS A 249 -20.28 -7.06 13.60
N ASP A 250 -21.48 -6.97 13.02
CA ASP A 250 -22.22 -8.15 12.57
C ASP A 250 -21.68 -8.69 11.24
N ILE A 251 -20.81 -9.70 11.33
CA ILE A 251 -20.23 -10.39 10.17
C ILE A 251 -21.29 -11.00 9.25
N THR A 252 -22.50 -11.32 9.74
CA THR A 252 -23.55 -11.95 8.93
C THR A 252 -24.15 -11.03 7.87
N LYS A 253 -23.86 -9.73 7.94
CA LYS A 253 -24.17 -8.76 6.88
C LYS A 253 -23.24 -8.84 5.68
N LYS A 254 -22.13 -9.58 5.80
CA LYS A 254 -21.07 -9.62 4.80
C LYS A 254 -21.08 -10.96 4.07
N GLU A 255 -20.83 -10.89 2.77
CA GLU A 255 -20.83 -12.04 1.87
C GLU A 255 -19.47 -12.27 1.22
N THR A 256 -18.61 -11.24 1.17
CA THR A 256 -17.31 -11.31 0.49
C THR A 256 -16.16 -10.80 1.35
N VAL A 257 -14.96 -11.30 1.08
CA VAL A 257 -13.69 -10.84 1.65
C VAL A 257 -12.67 -10.64 0.53
N CYS A 258 -11.96 -9.51 0.52
CA CYS A 258 -10.91 -9.27 -0.47
C CYS A 258 -9.59 -9.83 0.03
N VAL A 259 -9.15 -10.95 -0.54
CA VAL A 259 -7.86 -11.56 -0.23
C VAL A 259 -6.77 -10.87 -1.05
N GLU A 260 -5.88 -10.19 -0.34
CA GLU A 260 -4.67 -9.57 -0.88
C GLU A 260 -3.47 -10.46 -0.53
N SER A 261 -2.66 -10.83 -1.53
CA SER A 261 -1.56 -11.78 -1.35
C SER A 261 -0.41 -11.48 -2.31
N PRO A 262 0.85 -11.58 -1.87
CA PRO A 262 2.00 -11.59 -2.77
C PRO A 262 2.03 -12.88 -3.62
N VAL A 263 2.62 -12.79 -4.80
CA VAL A 263 2.97 -13.95 -5.63
C VAL A 263 3.98 -14.82 -4.89
N GLY A 264 3.76 -16.13 -4.90
CA GLY A 264 4.55 -17.14 -4.19
C GLY A 264 3.95 -17.58 -2.85
N PHE A 265 2.94 -16.88 -2.31
CA PHE A 265 2.21 -17.27 -1.09
C PHE A 265 0.93 -18.08 -1.35
N GLU A 266 0.72 -18.58 -2.58
CA GLU A 266 -0.55 -19.18 -3.00
C GLU A 266 -0.95 -20.40 -2.19
N LEU A 267 0.01 -21.15 -1.62
CA LEU A 267 -0.30 -22.25 -0.72
C LEU A 267 -1.03 -21.79 0.55
N MET A 268 -0.58 -20.69 1.16
CA MET A 268 -1.24 -20.10 2.31
C MET A 268 -2.56 -19.43 1.88
N ALA A 269 -2.55 -18.66 0.78
CA ALA A 269 -3.75 -17.97 0.29
C ALA A 269 -4.87 -18.96 -0.08
N ARG A 270 -4.54 -20.12 -0.68
CA ARG A 270 -5.51 -21.18 -0.97
C ARG A 270 -6.18 -21.71 0.29
N GLU A 271 -5.41 -21.98 1.34
CA GLU A 271 -5.98 -22.43 2.61
C GLU A 271 -6.81 -21.33 3.28
N ALA A 272 -6.38 -20.07 3.20
CA ALA A 272 -7.16 -18.95 3.70
C ALA A 272 -8.50 -18.82 2.96
N ILE A 273 -8.50 -18.90 1.63
CA ILE A 273 -9.73 -18.88 0.80
C ILE A 273 -10.66 -20.03 1.19
N ARG A 274 -10.13 -21.25 1.41
CA ARG A 274 -10.94 -22.38 1.88
C ARG A 274 -11.60 -22.08 3.23
N LEU A 275 -10.84 -21.55 4.20
CA LEU A 275 -11.34 -21.22 5.53
C LEU A 275 -12.36 -20.06 5.51
N PHE A 276 -12.17 -19.04 4.67
CA PHE A 276 -13.16 -17.98 4.47
C PHE A 276 -14.47 -18.51 3.88
N ASN A 277 -14.38 -19.38 2.87
CA ASN A 277 -15.57 -20.03 2.31
C ASN A 277 -16.32 -20.86 3.37
N GLU A 278 -15.60 -21.55 4.26
CA GLU A 278 -16.19 -22.27 5.40
C GLU A 278 -16.88 -21.33 6.41
N ALA A 279 -16.36 -20.10 6.55
CA ALA A 279 -16.98 -19.03 7.34
C ALA A 279 -18.14 -18.31 6.62
N GLY A 280 -18.45 -18.69 5.38
CA GLY A 280 -19.54 -18.09 4.60
C GLY A 280 -19.16 -16.80 3.85
N LEU A 281 -17.86 -16.51 3.71
CA LEU A 281 -17.34 -15.36 2.99
C LEU A 281 -16.66 -15.80 1.69
N ALA A 282 -17.21 -15.41 0.55
CA ALA A 282 -16.60 -15.66 -0.75
C ALA A 282 -15.38 -14.76 -0.97
N ALA A 283 -14.26 -15.34 -1.39
CA ALA A 283 -13.03 -14.59 -1.61
C ALA A 283 -13.00 -13.89 -2.98
N THR A 284 -12.71 -12.58 -2.99
CA THR A 284 -12.31 -11.83 -4.18
C THR A 284 -10.80 -11.68 -4.20
N VAL A 285 -10.19 -11.71 -5.39
CA VAL A 285 -8.75 -11.47 -5.58
C VAL A 285 -8.58 -10.53 -6.76
N ARG A 286 -8.14 -9.30 -6.47
CA ARG A 286 -7.88 -8.27 -7.47
C ARG A 286 -6.40 -8.25 -7.86
N PHE A 287 -6.09 -7.87 -9.09
CA PHE A 287 -4.71 -7.58 -9.48
C PHE A 287 -4.23 -6.23 -8.94
N GLY A 288 -3.07 -6.25 -8.28
CA GLY A 288 -2.36 -5.09 -7.75
C GLY A 288 -1.05 -4.76 -8.45
N GLY A 289 -0.39 -5.73 -9.10
CA GLY A 289 0.86 -5.50 -9.84
C GLY A 289 2.04 -5.29 -8.89
N THR A 290 2.53 -4.06 -8.76
CA THR A 290 3.68 -3.68 -7.89
C THR A 290 3.28 -2.94 -6.61
N ARG A 291 1.99 -2.69 -6.38
CA ARG A 291 1.50 -1.73 -5.37
C ARG A 291 1.57 -2.19 -3.89
N GLY A 292 2.19 -3.32 -3.59
CA GLY A 292 2.18 -3.91 -2.23
C GLY A 292 0.78 -4.21 -1.67
N ARG A 293 -0.24 -4.25 -2.53
CA ARG A 293 -1.67 -4.42 -2.19
C ARG A 293 -2.36 -5.28 -3.24
N PHE A 294 -3.49 -5.88 -2.91
CA PHE A 294 -4.19 -6.88 -3.72
C PHE A 294 -3.29 -8.09 -4.06
N LEU A 295 -3.37 -8.66 -5.27
CA LEU A 295 -2.38 -9.62 -5.75
C LEU A 295 -1.19 -8.87 -6.35
N TYR A 296 0.02 -9.03 -5.79
CA TYR A 296 1.19 -8.25 -6.21
C TYR A 296 2.49 -9.08 -6.24
N SER A 297 3.51 -8.57 -6.91
CA SER A 297 4.87 -9.15 -6.96
C SER A 297 5.92 -8.10 -6.64
N THR A 298 7.17 -8.56 -6.44
CA THR A 298 8.34 -7.68 -6.29
C THR A 298 8.44 -6.68 -7.45
N VAL A 299 8.82 -5.44 -7.14
CA VAL A 299 9.04 -4.38 -8.14
C VAL A 299 10.30 -4.69 -8.96
N PRO A 300 10.22 -4.81 -10.30
CA PRO A 300 11.41 -5.14 -11.11
C PRO A 300 12.47 -4.03 -11.13
N ASN A 301 12.06 -2.77 -10.93
CA ASN A 301 12.94 -1.61 -10.79
C ASN A 301 12.26 -0.47 -10.02
N LYS A 302 12.62 -0.28 -8.73
CA LYS A 302 12.05 0.76 -7.86
C LYS A 302 12.33 2.20 -8.33
N GLN A 303 13.47 2.43 -9.00
CA GLN A 303 13.76 3.76 -9.57
C GLN A 303 12.84 4.08 -10.74
N CYS A 304 12.48 3.10 -11.58
CA CYS A 304 11.51 3.28 -12.65
C CYS A 304 10.13 3.66 -12.08
N GLU A 305 9.62 2.93 -11.10
CA GLU A 305 8.35 3.26 -10.46
C GLU A 305 8.38 4.65 -9.80
N TYR A 306 9.49 5.01 -9.14
CA TYR A 306 9.68 6.34 -8.57
C TYR A 306 9.74 7.45 -9.62
N ASP A 307 10.40 7.21 -10.76
CA ASP A 307 10.53 8.21 -11.83
C ASP A 307 9.19 8.54 -12.49
N HIS A 308 8.28 7.56 -12.55
CA HIS A 308 6.97 7.67 -13.19
C HIS A 308 5.81 7.96 -12.22
N LYS A 309 6.06 8.04 -10.90
CA LYS A 309 5.02 8.19 -9.88
C LYS A 309 4.08 9.39 -10.09
N ASP A 310 4.59 10.44 -10.72
CA ASP A 310 3.88 11.71 -10.94
C ASP A 310 3.49 11.94 -12.42
N ASP A 311 3.64 10.95 -13.30
CA ASP A 311 3.38 11.09 -14.75
C ASP A 311 1.97 11.54 -15.09
N LYS A 312 0.99 11.20 -14.24
CA LYS A 312 -0.38 11.68 -14.37
C LYS A 312 -0.44 13.22 -14.41
N ALA A 313 0.54 13.94 -13.85
CA ALA A 313 0.65 15.39 -13.94
C ALA A 313 0.63 15.94 -15.39
N TYR A 314 0.99 15.15 -16.39
CA TYR A 314 0.94 15.57 -17.80
C TYR A 314 -0.48 15.84 -18.31
N VAL A 315 -1.48 15.11 -17.80
CA VAL A 315 -2.88 15.18 -18.25
C VAL A 315 -3.86 15.47 -17.11
N TRP A 316 -3.37 15.62 -15.87
CA TRP A 316 -4.22 15.78 -14.70
C TRP A 316 -4.85 17.16 -14.64
N ASP A 317 -6.16 17.19 -14.86
CA ASP A 317 -7.01 18.35 -14.69
C ASP A 317 -8.33 17.98 -14.00
N LYS A 318 -9.12 19.01 -13.70
CA LYS A 318 -10.40 18.83 -13.00
C LYS A 318 -11.44 18.08 -13.85
N GLY A 319 -11.38 18.18 -15.18
CA GLY A 319 -12.31 17.46 -16.05
C GLY A 319 -12.10 15.95 -15.96
N LEU A 320 -10.84 15.51 -16.02
CA LEU A 320 -10.50 14.09 -15.85
C LEU A 320 -10.81 13.61 -14.43
N ALA A 321 -10.49 14.41 -13.41
CA ALA A 321 -10.82 14.08 -12.02
C ALA A 321 -12.32 13.88 -11.80
N ASP A 322 -13.15 14.81 -12.28
CA ASP A 322 -14.60 14.75 -12.14
C ASP A 322 -15.19 13.58 -12.93
N ARG A 323 -14.64 13.28 -14.12
CA ARG A 323 -15.04 12.11 -14.90
C ARG A 323 -14.77 10.80 -14.16
N MET A 324 -13.60 10.65 -13.55
CA MET A 324 -13.26 9.46 -12.77
C MET A 324 -14.20 9.30 -11.57
N LEU A 325 -14.44 10.37 -10.79
CA LEU A 325 -15.37 10.35 -9.65
C LEU A 325 -16.80 10.01 -10.07
N GLU A 326 -17.25 10.53 -11.23
CA GLU A 326 -18.56 10.23 -11.81
C GLU A 326 -18.68 8.74 -12.15
N VAL A 327 -17.68 8.17 -12.82
CA VAL A 327 -17.65 6.75 -13.18
C VAL A 327 -17.66 5.86 -11.95
N GLU A 328 -16.87 6.19 -10.93
CA GLU A 328 -16.87 5.43 -9.68
C GLU A 328 -18.23 5.43 -9.00
N LYS A 329 -18.82 6.62 -8.79
CA LYS A 329 -20.13 6.74 -8.16
C LYS A 329 -21.20 5.98 -8.94
N ASN A 330 -21.19 6.08 -10.26
CA ASN A 330 -22.12 5.35 -11.12
C ASN A 330 -21.90 3.83 -11.08
N THR A 331 -20.66 3.39 -10.90
CA THR A 331 -20.32 1.97 -10.77
C THR A 331 -20.84 1.45 -9.45
N PHE A 332 -20.52 2.11 -8.34
CA PHE A 332 -21.03 1.76 -7.02
C PHE A 332 -22.56 1.74 -6.96
N GLU A 333 -23.26 2.70 -7.57
CA GLU A 333 -24.73 2.67 -7.58
C GLU A 333 -25.28 1.41 -8.28
N LYS A 334 -24.58 0.91 -9.32
CA LYS A 334 -24.97 -0.34 -10.02
C LYS A 334 -24.68 -1.59 -9.19
N CYS A 335 -23.60 -1.59 -8.41
CA CYS A 335 -23.15 -2.74 -7.61
C CYS A 335 -23.30 -2.53 -6.09
N LYS A 336 -24.21 -1.65 -5.66
CA LYS A 336 -24.33 -1.22 -4.25
C LYS A 336 -24.61 -2.34 -3.27
N GLU A 337 -25.33 -3.38 -3.70
CA GLU A 337 -25.59 -4.56 -2.87
C GLU A 337 -24.30 -5.33 -2.59
N LEU A 338 -23.50 -5.58 -3.64
CA LEU A 338 -22.17 -6.20 -3.52
C LEU A 338 -21.22 -5.33 -2.67
N ALA A 339 -21.22 -4.01 -2.89
CA ALA A 339 -20.40 -3.08 -2.13
C ALA A 339 -20.78 -3.06 -0.63
N GLY A 340 -22.08 -3.09 -0.32
CA GLY A 340 -22.56 -3.13 1.06
C GLY A 340 -22.24 -4.45 1.78
N ALA A 341 -22.25 -5.56 1.04
CA ALA A 341 -21.90 -6.90 1.52
C ALA A 341 -20.38 -7.15 1.59
N HIS A 342 -19.55 -6.21 1.13
CA HIS A 342 -18.10 -6.34 1.16
C HIS A 342 -17.56 -6.27 2.60
N GLY A 343 -16.94 -7.35 3.07
CA GLY A 343 -16.41 -7.49 4.42
C GLY A 343 -15.11 -6.76 4.68
N GLY A 344 -14.44 -6.25 3.63
CA GLY A 344 -13.15 -5.58 3.71
C GLY A 344 -11.97 -6.48 3.32
N PRO A 345 -10.74 -5.95 3.40
CA PRO A 345 -9.54 -6.65 2.96
C PRO A 345 -9.00 -7.59 4.05
N ALA A 346 -8.52 -8.75 3.62
CA ALA A 346 -7.62 -9.60 4.36
C ALA A 346 -6.29 -9.57 3.60
N VAL A 347 -5.22 -9.14 4.26
CA VAL A 347 -3.94 -8.80 3.64
C VAL A 347 -2.82 -9.69 4.15
N ILE A 348 -2.14 -10.38 3.23
CA ILE A 348 -0.82 -10.94 3.45
C ILE A 348 0.19 -9.93 2.90
N GLU A 349 1.00 -9.36 3.78
CA GLU A 349 2.06 -8.41 3.45
C GLU A 349 3.43 -9.09 3.48
N THR A 350 4.39 -8.51 2.76
CA THR A 350 5.77 -8.97 2.69
C THR A 350 6.74 -7.92 3.20
N PHE A 351 7.86 -8.37 3.77
CA PHE A 351 8.94 -7.46 4.17
C PHE A 351 10.33 -8.09 3.98
N GLY A 352 11.39 -7.29 4.15
CA GLY A 352 12.77 -7.79 4.03
C GLY A 352 13.50 -7.37 2.75
N GLU A 353 12.83 -6.66 1.85
CA GLU A 353 13.48 -6.03 0.69
C GLU A 353 14.62 -5.11 1.11
N VAL A 354 15.59 -4.91 0.22
CA VAL A 354 16.62 -3.88 0.43
C VAL A 354 15.94 -2.51 0.43
N PRO A 355 16.14 -1.68 1.48
CA PRO A 355 15.56 -0.36 1.50
C PRO A 355 15.98 0.48 0.28
N PHE A 356 15.03 1.23 -0.26
CA PHE A 356 15.23 2.01 -1.47
C PHE A 356 15.50 3.48 -1.12
N GLU A 357 16.64 4.00 -1.57
CA GLU A 357 16.95 5.43 -1.54
C GLU A 357 16.78 5.99 -2.96
N PRO A 358 15.66 6.70 -3.24
CA PRO A 358 15.40 7.22 -4.58
C PRO A 358 16.36 8.32 -5.00
N ALA A 359 16.75 8.32 -6.28
CA ALA A 359 17.38 9.47 -6.91
C ALA A 359 16.32 10.41 -7.53
N ASN A 360 16.46 11.71 -7.29
CA ASN A 360 15.60 12.73 -7.89
C ASN A 360 16.24 13.28 -9.17
N PHE A 361 15.48 13.32 -10.27
CA PHE A 361 15.94 13.89 -11.53
C PHE A 361 15.04 15.05 -12.03
N PRO A 362 15.61 16.09 -12.67
CA PRO A 362 14.83 17.19 -13.24
C PRO A 362 13.84 16.78 -14.33
N ALA A 363 14.05 15.64 -14.99
CA ALA A 363 13.21 15.13 -16.06
C ALA A 363 11.89 14.51 -15.58
N ASN A 364 11.79 14.16 -14.30
CA ASN A 364 10.60 13.54 -13.73
C ASN A 364 9.44 14.53 -13.76
N ALA A 365 8.24 14.02 -14.03
CA ALA A 365 7.02 14.82 -13.98
C ALA A 365 6.83 15.43 -12.58
N LYS A 366 6.24 16.63 -12.53
CA LYS A 366 5.95 17.33 -11.28
C LYS A 366 4.57 17.93 -11.35
N TYR A 367 3.77 17.66 -10.33
CA TYR A 367 2.50 18.35 -10.16
C TYR A 367 2.73 19.83 -9.87
N THR A 368 1.94 20.68 -10.52
CA THR A 368 1.79 22.09 -10.16
C THR A 368 1.03 22.25 -8.84
N ASP A 369 1.10 23.41 -8.19
CA ASP A 369 0.35 23.70 -6.96
C ASP A 369 -1.15 23.42 -7.13
N LYS A 370 -1.73 23.86 -8.25
CA LYS A 370 -3.14 23.59 -8.60
C LYS A 370 -3.45 22.10 -8.72
N GLN A 371 -2.51 21.31 -9.26
CA GLN A 371 -2.70 19.86 -9.34
C GLN A 371 -2.49 19.17 -7.99
N ASN A 372 -1.66 19.71 -7.10
CA ASN A 372 -1.53 19.22 -5.73
C ASN A 372 -2.84 19.46 -4.96
N GLU A 373 -3.42 20.66 -5.05
CA GLU A 373 -4.77 20.93 -4.54
C GLU A 373 -5.81 19.97 -5.12
N LEU A 374 -5.72 19.68 -6.43
CA LEU A 374 -6.61 18.73 -7.10
C LEU A 374 -6.44 17.29 -6.61
N ASN A 375 -5.21 16.86 -6.29
CA ASN A 375 -4.94 15.54 -5.72
C ASN A 375 -5.60 15.39 -4.35
N VAL A 376 -5.46 16.41 -3.49
CA VAL A 376 -6.11 16.46 -2.18
C VAL A 376 -7.64 16.44 -2.33
N TYR A 377 -8.18 17.26 -3.24
CA TYR A 377 -9.61 17.26 -3.56
C TYR A 377 -10.09 15.88 -4.03
N PHE A 378 -9.39 15.27 -4.99
CA PHE A 378 -9.76 13.99 -5.56
C PHE A 378 -9.74 12.88 -4.50
N ALA A 379 -8.68 12.79 -3.70
CA ALA A 379 -8.58 11.83 -2.60
C ALA A 379 -9.73 11.97 -1.59
N SER A 380 -10.06 13.21 -1.20
CA SER A 380 -11.17 13.48 -0.29
C SER A 380 -12.54 13.09 -0.88
N GLN A 381 -12.81 13.41 -2.15
CA GLN A 381 -14.07 13.04 -2.81
C GLN A 381 -14.17 11.53 -3.04
N TRP A 382 -13.06 10.91 -3.43
CA TRP A 382 -12.96 9.47 -3.62
C TRP A 382 -13.25 8.71 -2.33
N GLY A 383 -12.61 9.09 -1.22
CA GLY A 383 -12.87 8.52 0.11
C GLY A 383 -14.32 8.68 0.54
N GLN A 384 -14.95 9.83 0.26
CA GLN A 384 -16.37 10.05 0.54
C GLN A 384 -17.29 9.12 -0.27
N ILE A 385 -17.02 8.94 -1.57
CA ILE A 385 -17.78 8.02 -2.41
C ILE A 385 -17.62 6.59 -1.88
N MET A 386 -16.38 6.14 -1.64
CA MET A 386 -16.09 4.79 -1.12
C MET A 386 -16.86 4.50 0.16
N ASN A 387 -16.77 5.39 1.17
CA ASN A 387 -17.45 5.22 2.46
C ASN A 387 -18.98 5.28 2.35
N GLN A 388 -19.55 5.87 1.30
CA GLN A 388 -20.99 5.88 1.07
C GLN A 388 -21.55 4.48 0.72
N TYR A 389 -20.75 3.64 0.05
CA TYR A 389 -21.21 2.33 -0.46
C TYR A 389 -20.57 1.14 0.25
N ILE A 390 -19.32 1.29 0.71
CA ILE A 390 -18.62 0.31 1.54
C ILE A 390 -18.65 0.83 2.98
N HIS A 391 -19.62 0.35 3.73
CA HIS A 391 -19.92 0.73 5.11
C HIS A 391 -18.75 0.38 6.05
N GLY A 392 -17.90 1.38 6.33
CA GLY A 392 -16.71 1.25 7.19
C GLY A 392 -17.05 0.73 8.59
N GLU A 393 -18.17 1.21 9.13
CA GLU A 393 -18.73 0.85 10.43
C GLU A 393 -19.18 -0.62 10.52
N GLU A 394 -19.40 -1.27 9.38
CA GLU A 394 -19.86 -2.66 9.33
C GLU A 394 -18.80 -3.66 8.86
N ARG A 395 -17.65 -3.21 8.37
CA ARG A 395 -16.60 -4.08 7.81
C ARG A 395 -15.40 -4.21 8.75
N SER A 396 -14.60 -5.25 8.55
CA SER A 396 -13.34 -5.45 9.27
C SER A 396 -12.18 -5.52 8.28
N PHE A 397 -10.98 -5.69 8.79
CA PHE A 397 -9.82 -6.07 8.01
C PHE A 397 -8.91 -6.98 8.81
N THR A 398 -7.96 -7.62 8.13
CA THR A 398 -6.80 -8.19 8.80
C THR A 398 -5.57 -7.99 7.96
N ILE A 399 -4.44 -7.78 8.62
CA ILE A 399 -3.13 -7.77 7.98
C ILE A 399 -2.16 -8.65 8.76
N ILE A 400 -1.37 -9.44 8.04
CA ILE A 400 -0.32 -10.30 8.58
C ILE A 400 0.90 -10.21 7.66
N ALA A 401 2.10 -10.12 8.22
CA ALA A 401 3.32 -9.95 7.44
C ALA A 401 4.28 -11.15 7.55
N TYR A 402 5.00 -11.41 6.46
CA TYR A 402 6.05 -12.44 6.37
C TYR A 402 7.30 -11.93 5.65
N PRO A 403 8.50 -12.39 6.03
CA PRO A 403 9.71 -11.99 5.34
C PRO A 403 9.78 -12.65 3.96
N ILE A 404 10.47 -12.02 3.02
CA ILE A 404 10.83 -12.61 1.73
C ILE A 404 12.32 -12.97 1.67
N PRO A 405 12.73 -13.86 0.76
CA PRO A 405 14.11 -14.37 0.65
C PRO A 405 15.20 -13.30 0.51
N GLU A 406 14.89 -12.13 -0.02
CA GLU A 406 15.79 -10.97 -0.11
C GLU A 406 16.31 -10.48 1.25
N ILE A 407 15.60 -10.80 2.35
CA ILE A 407 15.97 -10.38 3.71
C ILE A 407 17.40 -10.82 4.10
N GLY A 408 17.86 -11.94 3.53
CA GLY A 408 19.25 -12.36 3.59
C GLY A 408 19.41 -13.86 3.84
N LYS A 409 20.66 -14.25 4.14
CA LYS A 409 21.06 -15.65 4.36
C LYS A 409 20.29 -16.35 5.50
N ASP A 410 19.82 -15.58 6.48
CA ASP A 410 19.13 -16.07 7.67
C ASP A 410 17.60 -16.15 7.47
N PHE A 411 17.13 -16.04 6.21
CA PHE A 411 15.71 -16.03 5.82
C PHE A 411 14.87 -17.10 6.54
N ASN A 412 15.29 -18.36 6.57
CA ASN A 412 14.51 -19.43 7.22
C ASN A 412 14.36 -19.21 8.74
N GLU A 413 15.40 -18.69 9.41
CA GLU A 413 15.35 -18.40 10.84
C GLU A 413 14.44 -17.21 11.12
N ILE A 414 14.54 -16.16 10.30
CA ILE A 414 13.68 -14.97 10.40
C ILE A 414 12.23 -15.33 10.11
N PHE A 415 11.96 -16.20 9.12
CA PHE A 415 10.61 -16.68 8.81
C PHE A 415 9.99 -17.41 10.00
N ASN A 416 10.73 -18.34 10.61
CA ASN A 416 10.26 -19.07 11.80
C ASN A 416 10.03 -18.14 13.00
N GLU A 417 10.91 -17.15 13.21
CA GLU A 417 10.74 -16.17 14.28
C GLU A 417 9.52 -15.27 14.01
N THR A 418 9.28 -14.91 12.75
CA THR A 418 8.10 -14.15 12.33
C THR A 418 6.82 -14.95 12.56
N VAL A 419 6.78 -16.24 12.23
CA VAL A 419 5.65 -17.13 12.56
C VAL A 419 5.41 -17.12 14.08
N ALA A 420 6.48 -17.24 14.88
CA ALA A 420 6.35 -17.25 16.33
C ALA A 420 5.90 -15.90 16.94
N ILE A 421 6.20 -14.79 16.27
CA ILE A 421 5.69 -13.46 16.60
C ILE A 421 4.21 -13.33 16.21
N ASN A 422 3.82 -13.83 15.04
CA ASN A 422 2.42 -13.82 14.57
C ASN A 422 1.50 -14.72 15.41
N THR A 423 2.05 -15.73 16.11
CA THR A 423 1.30 -16.67 16.96
C THR A 423 1.50 -16.44 18.45
N MET A 424 1.83 -15.22 18.88
CA MET A 424 1.97 -14.91 20.30
C MET A 424 0.65 -15.04 21.07
N ASP A 425 0.73 -15.32 22.37
CA ASP A 425 -0.44 -15.62 23.20
C ASP A 425 -1.31 -14.36 23.40
N TYR A 426 -2.50 -14.40 22.79
CA TYR A 426 -3.50 -13.33 22.85
C TYR A 426 -3.89 -12.95 24.29
N GLU A 427 -4.20 -13.93 25.15
CA GLU A 427 -4.70 -13.66 26.49
C GLU A 427 -3.58 -13.14 27.40
N LEU A 428 -2.34 -13.59 27.20
CA LEU A 428 -1.19 -13.06 27.92
C LEU A 428 -1.00 -11.56 27.61
N TYR A 429 -0.96 -11.19 26.33
CA TYR A 429 -0.72 -9.80 25.92
C TYR A 429 -1.87 -8.87 26.28
N LYS A 430 -3.12 -9.33 26.13
CA LYS A 430 -4.32 -8.61 26.60
C LYS A 430 -4.19 -8.20 28.08
N ASN A 431 -3.75 -9.12 28.94
CA ASN A 431 -3.60 -8.85 30.38
C ASN A 431 -2.45 -7.89 30.68
N ILE A 432 -1.30 -8.06 30.01
CA ILE A 432 -0.14 -7.16 30.14
C ILE A 432 -0.52 -5.73 29.74
N GLN A 433 -1.17 -5.58 28.58
CA GLN A 433 -1.61 -4.30 28.03
C GLN A 433 -2.63 -3.63 28.96
N GLN A 434 -3.56 -4.40 29.54
CA GLN A 434 -4.53 -3.87 30.50
C GLN A 434 -3.84 -3.23 31.72
N HIS A 435 -2.76 -3.83 32.25
CA HIS A 435 -2.02 -3.23 33.35
C HIS A 435 -1.42 -1.86 32.99
N ILE A 436 -0.99 -1.68 31.76
CA ILE A 436 -0.48 -0.40 31.25
C ILE A 436 -1.62 0.61 31.13
N ILE A 437 -2.75 0.20 30.53
CA ILE A 437 -3.96 1.03 30.37
C ILE A 437 -4.47 1.51 31.74
N ASP A 438 -4.53 0.64 32.74
CA ASP A 438 -5.00 0.98 34.09
C ASP A 438 -4.15 2.07 34.78
N VAL A 439 -2.88 2.23 34.39
CA VAL A 439 -2.02 3.33 34.85
C VAL A 439 -2.23 4.57 33.97
N LEU A 440 -2.30 4.40 32.65
CA LEU A 440 -2.55 5.49 31.69
C LEU A 440 -3.88 6.22 31.95
N ASP A 441 -4.95 5.49 32.27
CA ASP A 441 -6.29 6.04 32.53
C ASP A 441 -6.36 6.93 33.79
N LYS A 442 -5.30 6.96 34.61
CA LYS A 442 -5.19 7.89 35.75
C LYS A 442 -4.62 9.25 35.36
N GLY A 443 -4.10 9.37 34.14
CA GLY A 443 -3.35 10.52 33.66
C GLY A 443 -4.21 11.69 33.19
N ASP A 444 -3.69 12.89 33.38
CA ASP A 444 -4.09 14.12 32.68
C ASP A 444 -3.31 14.29 31.37
N ARG A 445 -2.06 13.81 31.35
CA ARG A 445 -1.13 13.88 30.22
C ARG A 445 -0.05 12.79 30.34
N VAL A 446 0.62 12.51 29.23
CA VAL A 446 1.80 11.65 29.17
C VAL A 446 3.01 12.47 28.72
N HIS A 447 4.14 12.33 29.41
CA HIS A 447 5.40 12.93 29.00
C HIS A 447 6.32 11.84 28.45
N VAL A 448 6.81 12.05 27.22
CA VAL A 448 7.68 11.12 26.50
C VAL A 448 9.00 11.82 26.19
N THR A 449 10.11 11.17 26.55
CA THR A 449 11.46 11.70 26.33
C THR A 449 12.34 10.74 25.55
N GLY A 450 13.25 11.28 24.75
CA GLY A 450 14.33 10.53 24.09
C GLY A 450 15.59 10.47 24.96
N ARG A 451 16.53 9.59 24.60
CA ARG A 451 17.87 9.50 25.18
C ARG A 451 18.94 9.35 24.09
N GLY A 452 20.20 9.58 24.49
CA GLY A 452 21.33 9.49 23.57
C GLY A 452 21.27 10.61 22.55
N ASP A 453 21.27 10.24 21.26
CA ASP A 453 21.13 11.19 20.14
C ASP A 453 19.66 11.52 19.83
N ASN A 454 18.71 10.86 20.50
CA ASN A 454 17.29 11.16 20.38
C ASN A 454 16.89 12.26 21.38
N HIS A 455 16.46 13.42 20.89
CA HIS A 455 16.02 14.56 21.70
C HIS A 455 14.49 14.76 21.70
N THR A 456 13.72 13.68 21.56
CA THR A 456 12.27 13.74 21.79
C THR A 456 11.98 14.32 23.17
N ASP A 457 11.04 15.26 23.22
CA ASP A 457 10.49 15.84 24.44
C ASP A 457 9.07 16.33 24.09
N ILE A 458 8.08 15.49 24.34
CA ILE A 458 6.70 15.74 23.95
C ILE A 458 5.73 15.41 25.09
N THR A 459 4.79 16.32 25.31
CA THR A 459 3.66 16.13 26.22
C THR A 459 2.42 15.83 25.39
N VAL A 460 1.77 14.70 25.67
CA VAL A 460 0.52 14.25 25.05
C VAL A 460 -0.62 14.48 26.01
N LYS A 461 -1.65 15.21 25.59
CA LYS A 461 -2.85 15.45 26.39
C LYS A 461 -3.83 14.28 26.24
N LEU A 462 -4.30 13.76 27.38
CA LEU A 462 -5.31 12.70 27.43
C LEU A 462 -6.70 13.31 27.64
N HIS A 463 -7.75 12.60 27.19
CA HIS A 463 -9.12 13.01 27.42
C HIS A 463 -9.50 12.85 28.89
N HIS A 464 -10.38 13.74 29.36
CA HIS A 464 -10.98 13.59 30.69
C HIS A 464 -11.94 12.40 30.75
N LEU A 465 -11.73 11.49 31.71
CA LEU A 465 -12.64 10.38 31.98
C LEU A 465 -13.67 10.79 33.05
N ASP A 466 -14.92 11.00 32.64
CA ASP A 466 -16.02 11.28 33.57
C ASP A 466 -16.34 10.07 34.47
N ASN A 467 -16.19 8.86 33.92
CA ASN A 467 -16.44 7.61 34.63
C ASN A 467 -15.35 6.55 34.35
N PRO A 468 -14.23 6.58 35.08
CA PRO A 468 -13.11 5.65 34.90
C PRO A 468 -13.43 4.16 35.10
N GLU A 469 -14.57 3.83 35.72
CA GLU A 469 -15.03 2.44 35.86
C GLU A 469 -15.68 1.90 34.57
N LYS A 470 -16.06 2.79 33.64
CA LYS A 470 -16.77 2.44 32.40
C LYS A 470 -16.13 3.00 31.13
N GLN A 471 -15.17 3.90 31.28
CA GLN A 471 -14.52 4.61 30.20
C GLN A 471 -13.02 4.43 30.31
N THR A 472 -12.36 4.43 29.16
CA THR A 472 -10.90 4.39 29.03
C THR A 472 -10.46 5.34 27.92
N ASN A 473 -9.23 5.84 28.03
CA ASN A 473 -8.57 6.59 26.96
C ASN A 473 -7.93 5.64 25.93
N PHE A 474 -7.49 4.45 26.35
CA PHE A 474 -6.64 3.62 25.52
C PHE A 474 -7.34 2.35 25.06
N GLU A 475 -7.16 2.00 23.79
CA GLU A 475 -7.59 0.73 23.24
C GLU A 475 -6.53 -0.36 23.49
N ASN A 476 -6.99 -1.56 23.83
CA ASN A 476 -6.19 -2.75 24.03
C ASN A 476 -6.05 -3.49 22.69
N CYS A 477 -5.00 -3.18 21.93
CA CYS A 477 -4.78 -3.70 20.59
C CYS A 477 -3.98 -5.02 20.65
N VAL A 478 -4.73 -6.09 20.43
CA VAL A 478 -4.25 -7.46 20.34
C VAL A 478 -4.42 -7.97 18.91
N ALA A 479 -4.08 -9.24 18.64
CA ALA A 479 -4.05 -9.80 17.29
C ALA A 479 -5.46 -10.13 16.75
N ASP A 480 -6.36 -9.15 16.71
CA ASP A 480 -7.74 -9.24 16.21
C ASP A 480 -7.98 -8.51 14.88
N VAL A 481 -7.09 -7.59 14.48
CA VAL A 481 -7.03 -7.01 13.12
C VAL A 481 -5.60 -6.88 12.60
N ASN A 482 -4.67 -6.47 13.47
CA ASN A 482 -3.26 -6.35 13.16
C ASN A 482 -2.51 -7.53 13.78
N ILE A 483 -1.91 -8.38 12.95
CA ILE A 483 -1.11 -9.52 13.41
C ILE A 483 0.36 -9.20 13.14
N PRO A 484 1.22 -9.14 14.16
CA PRO A 484 1.08 -9.71 15.52
C PRO A 484 0.40 -8.80 16.57
N VAL A 485 0.17 -9.33 17.77
CA VAL A 485 -0.17 -8.54 18.98
C VAL A 485 0.85 -7.42 19.17
N GLY A 486 0.48 -6.26 19.72
CA GLY A 486 1.58 -5.39 20.12
C GLY A 486 1.38 -3.96 20.55
N GLU A 487 0.21 -3.41 20.87
CA GLU A 487 0.17 -2.00 21.32
C GLU A 487 -1.01 -1.65 22.24
N VAL A 488 -0.89 -0.52 22.93
CA VAL A 488 -2.02 0.22 23.50
C VAL A 488 -2.01 1.61 22.91
N PHE A 489 -3.14 2.10 22.41
CA PHE A 489 -3.19 3.35 21.64
C PHE A 489 -4.39 4.22 21.98
N THR A 490 -4.28 5.53 21.73
CA THR A 490 -5.34 6.52 21.93
C THR A 490 -5.32 7.53 20.79
N SER A 491 -6.48 8.11 20.44
CA SER A 491 -6.46 9.43 19.81
C SER A 491 -6.31 10.49 20.91
N PRO A 492 -5.25 11.32 20.91
CA PRO A 492 -5.06 12.29 21.97
C PRO A 492 -5.92 13.55 21.75
N GLU A 493 -6.11 14.33 22.83
CA GLU A 493 -6.57 15.70 22.67
C GLU A 493 -5.47 16.51 21.97
N LEU A 494 -5.83 17.30 20.95
CA LEU A 494 -4.85 18.13 20.26
C LEU A 494 -4.43 19.30 21.17
N GLU A 495 -5.41 19.98 21.76
CA GLU A 495 -5.15 21.11 22.65
C GLU A 495 -4.35 20.65 23.89
N GLY A 496 -3.23 21.30 24.16
CA GLY A 496 -2.29 20.89 25.22
C GLY A 496 -1.26 19.83 24.81
N THR A 497 -1.38 19.19 23.65
CA THR A 497 -0.34 18.30 23.11
C THR A 497 0.75 19.12 22.43
N ASN A 498 1.97 19.13 22.97
CA ASN A 498 3.04 20.04 22.56
C ASN A 498 4.42 19.40 22.73
N GLY A 499 5.35 19.73 21.82
CA GLY A 499 6.76 19.35 21.98
C GLY A 499 7.45 18.98 20.68
N VAL A 500 8.52 18.19 20.80
CA VAL A 500 9.35 17.72 19.68
C VAL A 500 9.36 16.19 19.67
N LEU A 501 9.03 15.62 18.52
CA LEU A 501 9.29 14.22 18.20
C LEU A 501 10.56 14.17 17.34
N HIS A 502 11.52 13.36 17.74
CA HIS A 502 12.74 13.12 16.99
C HIS A 502 13.03 11.62 16.92
N VAL A 503 13.48 11.14 15.77
CA VAL A 503 13.99 9.77 15.59
C VAL A 503 15.26 9.83 14.73
N THR A 504 16.32 9.17 15.19
CA THR A 504 17.63 9.28 14.51
C THR A 504 17.61 8.64 13.13
N GLN A 505 16.82 7.57 12.96
CA GLN A 505 16.54 6.93 11.69
C GLN A 505 15.20 6.19 11.76
N VAL A 506 14.36 6.37 10.74
CA VAL A 506 13.08 5.66 10.60
C VAL A 506 12.78 5.39 9.14
N TYR A 507 12.03 4.33 8.86
CA TYR A 507 11.55 3.99 7.52
C TYR A 507 10.04 4.14 7.50
N LEU A 508 9.53 5.03 6.65
CA LEU A 508 8.10 5.30 6.49
C LEU A 508 7.76 5.08 5.02
N ASN A 509 6.78 4.25 4.70
CA ASN A 509 6.37 3.96 3.32
C ASN A 509 7.57 3.54 2.41
N GLU A 510 8.41 2.62 2.89
CA GLU A 510 9.67 2.16 2.26
C GLU A 510 10.77 3.22 2.07
N LEU A 511 10.52 4.45 2.50
CA LEU A 511 11.43 5.58 2.39
C LEU A 511 12.20 5.77 3.70
N CYS A 512 13.53 5.82 3.61
CA CYS A 512 14.38 6.13 4.77
C CYS A 512 14.33 7.62 5.11
N TYR A 513 14.23 7.94 6.40
CA TYR A 513 14.40 9.28 6.96
C TYR A 513 15.52 9.28 7.99
N ARG A 514 16.45 10.24 7.88
CA ARG A 514 17.57 10.41 8.82
C ARG A 514 17.36 11.66 9.65
N ASN A 515 17.50 11.57 10.97
CA ASN A 515 17.19 12.63 11.94
C ASN A 515 15.85 13.30 11.65
N LEU A 516 14.78 12.51 11.55
CA LEU A 516 13.44 13.05 11.34
C LEU A 516 13.02 13.80 12.61
N GLU A 517 12.71 15.07 12.47
CA GLU A 517 12.24 15.92 13.56
C GLU A 517 10.92 16.58 13.17
N MET A 518 9.95 16.55 14.09
CA MET A 518 8.68 17.26 13.98
C MET A 518 8.37 18.00 15.28
N LYS A 519 8.02 19.28 15.16
CA LYS A 519 7.55 20.10 16.27
C LYS A 519 6.04 20.24 16.22
N PHE A 520 5.40 20.08 17.37
CA PHE A 520 3.96 20.17 17.55
C PHE A 520 3.58 21.31 18.48
N GLU A 521 2.57 22.08 18.06
CA GLU A 521 1.86 23.04 18.90
C GLU A 521 0.36 22.75 18.82
N GLU A 522 -0.28 22.57 19.98
CA GLU A 522 -1.70 22.18 20.09
C GLU A 522 -2.04 21.02 19.14
N GLY A 523 -1.19 19.97 19.19
CA GLY A 523 -1.36 18.72 18.48
C GLY A 523 -1.14 18.81 16.97
N LYS A 524 -0.66 19.94 16.43
CA LYS A 524 -0.45 20.13 14.98
C LYS A 524 1.01 20.40 14.65
N ILE A 525 1.46 19.89 13.51
CA ILE A 525 2.82 20.12 13.02
C ILE A 525 3.00 21.60 12.68
N VAL A 526 3.99 22.25 13.29
CA VAL A 526 4.38 23.64 13.01
C VAL A 526 5.73 23.77 12.31
N SER A 527 6.59 22.76 12.44
CA SER A 527 7.84 22.67 11.69
C SER A 527 8.32 21.22 11.61
N TYR A 528 9.02 20.89 10.54
CA TYR A 528 9.59 19.57 10.31
C TYR A 528 10.89 19.66 9.52
N THR A 529 11.78 18.69 9.72
CA THR A 529 13.02 18.54 8.94
C THR A 529 13.54 17.10 8.99
N CYS A 530 14.46 16.78 8.08
CA CYS A 530 15.29 15.58 8.09
C CYS A 530 16.68 15.90 7.52
N SER A 531 17.56 14.90 7.43
CA SER A 531 18.96 15.02 6.97
C SER A 531 19.29 14.07 5.81
N ASN A 532 18.33 13.79 4.93
CA ASN A 532 18.48 12.88 3.80
C ASN A 532 19.27 13.51 2.63
N PHE A 533 19.14 14.81 2.44
CA PHE A 533 19.74 15.58 1.36
C PHE A 533 20.59 16.73 1.92
N ASP A 534 21.49 17.26 1.08
CA ASP A 534 22.38 18.36 1.46
C ASP A 534 21.64 19.68 1.74
N SER A 535 20.47 19.87 1.11
CA SER A 535 19.68 21.10 1.25
C SER A 535 18.47 20.94 2.16
N GLU A 536 18.22 21.94 3.01
CA GLU A 536 17.06 21.98 3.90
C GLU A 536 15.73 22.00 3.12
N GLU A 537 15.70 22.67 1.96
CA GLU A 537 14.52 22.72 1.10
C GLU A 537 14.14 21.35 0.54
N GLU A 538 15.12 20.54 0.11
CA GLU A 538 14.86 19.17 -0.35
C GLU A 538 14.40 18.26 0.79
N ASN A 539 15.01 18.37 1.97
CA ASN A 539 14.60 17.62 3.16
C ASN A 539 13.14 17.94 3.55
N LYS A 540 12.76 19.23 3.54
CA LYS A 540 11.37 19.64 3.80
C LYS A 540 10.43 19.17 2.70
N LYS A 541 10.82 19.29 1.44
CA LYS A 541 10.00 18.80 0.31
C LYS A 541 9.77 17.30 0.39
N TYR A 542 10.77 16.53 0.78
CA TYR A 542 10.67 15.09 0.94
C TYR A 542 9.65 14.67 2.00
N ILE A 543 9.61 15.37 3.14
CA ILE A 543 8.59 15.17 4.18
C ILE A 543 7.22 15.66 3.70
N PHE A 544 7.15 16.82 3.04
CA PHE A 544 5.90 17.38 2.51
C PHE A 544 5.21 16.44 1.51
N ASP A 545 5.98 15.88 0.57
CA ASP A 545 5.44 15.02 -0.48
C ASP A 545 5.00 13.65 0.05
N ASN A 546 5.77 13.07 0.98
CA ASN A 546 5.65 11.63 1.30
C ASN A 546 5.11 11.34 2.72
N VAL A 547 5.15 12.29 3.65
CA VAL A 547 4.60 12.13 5.02
C VAL A 547 3.40 13.03 5.23
N LEU A 548 3.45 14.28 4.78
CA LEU A 548 2.32 15.21 4.90
C LEU A 548 1.32 15.07 3.74
N PHE A 549 1.61 14.23 2.73
CA PHE A 549 0.77 14.03 1.55
C PHE A 549 0.33 15.35 0.90
N LYS A 550 1.24 16.34 0.91
CA LYS A 550 1.06 17.69 0.36
C LYS A 550 0.05 18.57 1.12
N HIS A 551 -0.27 18.21 2.36
CA HIS A 551 -0.95 19.10 3.31
C HIS A 551 0.05 20.05 3.98
N GLU A 552 -0.37 21.28 4.29
CA GLU A 552 0.49 22.25 4.97
C GLU A 552 0.83 21.85 6.40
N THR A 553 -0.07 21.11 7.06
CA THR A 553 0.08 20.60 8.41
C THR A 553 -0.83 19.38 8.59
N LEU A 554 -0.48 18.50 9.53
CA LEU A 554 -1.29 17.37 9.96
C LEU A 554 -1.42 17.41 11.50
N PRO A 555 -2.54 16.94 12.07
CA PRO A 555 -2.66 16.73 13.50
C PRO A 555 -2.00 15.42 13.93
N ILE A 556 -1.75 15.25 15.23
CA ILE A 556 -1.48 13.95 15.83
C ILE A 556 -2.79 13.17 15.87
N GLY A 557 -2.86 12.09 15.10
CA GLY A 557 -4.01 11.20 15.03
C GLY A 557 -3.97 10.11 16.11
N GLU A 558 -2.78 9.70 16.52
CA GLU A 558 -2.56 8.61 17.47
C GLU A 558 -1.35 8.87 18.36
N PHE A 559 -1.46 8.43 19.62
CA PHE A 559 -0.32 8.13 20.48
C PHE A 559 -0.46 6.69 20.98
N ALA A 560 0.64 5.93 20.92
CA ALA A 560 0.63 4.53 21.28
C ALA A 560 1.92 4.06 21.94
N ILE A 561 1.82 2.96 22.67
CA ILE A 561 2.94 2.27 23.31
C ILE A 561 2.97 0.84 22.76
N GLY A 562 3.90 0.58 21.86
CA GLY A 562 4.24 -0.77 21.41
C GLY A 562 4.67 -1.64 22.59
N THR A 563 4.28 -2.90 22.57
CA THR A 563 4.50 -3.93 23.60
C THR A 563 5.15 -5.19 23.04
N ASN A 564 5.43 -5.27 21.73
CA ASN A 564 6.04 -6.43 21.11
C ASN A 564 7.58 -6.37 21.19
N THR A 565 8.10 -6.57 22.39
CA THR A 565 9.55 -6.55 22.65
C THR A 565 10.27 -7.72 21.96
N ARG A 566 9.58 -8.82 21.68
CA ARG A 566 10.11 -9.95 20.90
C ARG A 566 10.42 -9.54 19.46
N ALA A 567 9.50 -8.84 18.80
CA ALA A 567 9.72 -8.30 17.45
C ALA A 567 10.86 -7.28 17.44
N PHE A 568 10.93 -6.40 18.45
CA PHE A 568 12.07 -5.49 18.60
C PHE A 568 13.40 -6.24 18.68
N VAL A 569 13.51 -7.27 19.54
CA VAL A 569 14.73 -8.06 19.70
C VAL A 569 15.05 -8.87 18.43
N MET A 570 14.04 -9.38 17.71
CA MET A 570 14.24 -10.01 16.41
C MET A 570 14.89 -9.02 15.42
N GLY A 571 14.37 -7.79 15.34
CA GLY A 571 14.91 -6.72 14.50
C GLY A 571 16.40 -6.45 14.77
N GLN A 572 16.79 -6.39 16.05
CA GLN A 572 18.18 -6.19 16.46
C GLN A 572 19.06 -7.41 16.21
N LYS A 573 18.59 -8.61 16.57
CA LYS A 573 19.33 -9.88 16.47
C LYS A 573 19.76 -10.16 15.03
N PHE A 574 18.87 -9.93 14.07
CA PHE A 574 19.14 -10.19 12.65
C PHE A 574 19.61 -8.94 11.89
N GLY A 575 19.60 -7.75 12.51
CA GLY A 575 19.95 -6.49 11.85
C GLY A 575 18.98 -6.15 10.71
N ILE A 576 17.68 -6.24 10.99
CA ILE A 576 16.58 -6.07 10.03
C ILE A 576 15.52 -5.06 10.49
N ALA A 577 15.80 -4.28 11.53
CA ALA A 577 14.84 -3.31 12.07
C ALA A 577 14.39 -2.29 11.00
N ASP A 578 15.30 -1.91 10.10
CA ASP A 578 15.07 -1.07 8.91
C ASP A 578 14.21 -1.72 7.82
N LYS A 579 13.96 -3.02 7.93
CA LYS A 579 13.22 -3.82 6.95
C LYS A 579 11.89 -4.36 7.49
N LEU A 580 11.57 -4.09 8.75
CA LEU A 580 10.27 -4.48 9.31
C LEU A 580 9.18 -3.60 8.69
N PRO A 581 8.02 -4.18 8.33
CA PRO A 581 6.90 -3.39 7.85
C PRO A 581 6.33 -2.57 9.01
N ILE A 582 5.64 -1.47 8.71
CA ILE A 582 5.06 -0.57 9.72
C ILE A 582 4.19 -1.37 10.71
N LEU A 583 3.39 -2.32 10.21
CA LEU A 583 2.59 -3.27 10.99
C LEU A 583 3.35 -3.89 12.18
N ILE A 584 4.60 -4.28 11.97
CA ILE A 584 5.45 -4.86 13.02
C ILE A 584 6.22 -3.76 13.73
N ALA A 585 6.77 -2.79 12.99
CA ALA A 585 7.64 -1.74 13.52
C ALA A 585 6.94 -0.86 14.56
N GLU A 586 5.68 -0.48 14.35
CA GLU A 586 4.87 0.30 15.30
C GLU A 586 4.76 -0.38 16.67
N LYS A 587 4.76 -1.72 16.67
CA LYS A 587 4.65 -2.53 17.90
C LYS A 587 5.98 -2.66 18.65
N THR A 588 7.08 -2.13 18.10
CA THR A 588 8.45 -2.26 18.66
C THR A 588 8.92 -1.08 19.51
N GLY A 589 8.04 -0.14 19.83
CA GLY A 589 8.32 1.01 20.68
C GLY A 589 7.10 1.93 20.78
N PRO A 590 7.14 3.04 21.51
CA PRO A 590 6.11 4.05 21.42
C PRO A 590 6.13 4.75 20.05
N HIS A 591 4.96 5.06 19.53
CA HIS A 591 4.82 5.78 18.26
C HIS A 591 3.75 6.86 18.32
N PHE A 592 3.85 7.75 17.34
CA PHE A 592 2.94 8.85 17.10
C PHE A 592 2.53 8.80 15.65
N ALA A 593 1.22 8.83 15.39
CA ALA A 593 0.72 8.96 14.03
C ALA A 593 0.44 10.42 13.70
N VAL A 594 0.94 10.88 12.55
CA VAL A 594 0.52 12.16 11.96
C VAL A 594 -0.53 11.91 10.89
N GLY A 595 -1.62 12.68 10.92
CA GLY A 595 -2.76 12.53 10.02
C GLY A 595 -4.08 12.31 10.75
N ASP A 596 -4.98 11.55 10.13
CA ASP A 596 -6.29 11.25 10.69
C ASP A 596 -6.19 10.38 11.94
N THR A 597 -7.20 10.46 12.81
CA THR A 597 -7.35 9.53 13.92
C THR A 597 -7.42 8.08 13.42
N CYS A 598 -6.91 7.11 14.20
CA CYS A 598 -7.03 5.67 13.97
C CYS A 598 -8.51 5.22 13.83
N TYR A 599 -9.43 6.02 14.37
CA TYR A 599 -10.87 5.78 14.30
C TYR A 599 -11.53 6.52 13.12
N SER A 600 -10.78 6.98 12.13
CA SER A 600 -11.31 7.74 10.99
C SER A 600 -12.54 7.06 10.38
N HIS A 601 -13.64 7.82 10.28
CA HIS A 601 -14.97 7.38 9.85
C HIS A 601 -15.72 6.40 10.77
N SER A 602 -15.14 6.05 11.92
CA SER A 602 -15.71 5.16 12.94
C SER A 602 -15.80 5.83 14.31
N GLU A 603 -15.56 7.13 14.42
CA GLU A 603 -15.45 7.85 15.70
C GLU A 603 -16.77 7.86 16.50
N ASP A 604 -17.90 7.82 15.79
CA ASP A 604 -19.23 7.78 16.41
C ASP A 604 -19.72 6.34 16.70
N VAL A 605 -18.91 5.31 16.43
CA VAL A 605 -19.21 3.90 16.71
C VAL A 605 -18.65 3.51 18.08
N PRO A 606 -19.50 3.15 19.08
CA PRO A 606 -19.07 2.58 20.37
C PRO A 606 -18.04 1.47 20.21
N MET A 607 -16.85 1.67 20.80
CA MET A 607 -15.76 0.70 20.86
C MET A 607 -15.52 0.32 22.31
N TYR A 608 -15.39 -0.98 22.58
CA TYR A 608 -15.23 -1.49 23.94
C TYR A 608 -13.99 -2.36 24.04
N ASN A 609 -13.17 -2.10 25.05
CA ASN A 609 -12.04 -2.96 25.37
C ASN A 609 -12.51 -4.33 25.90
N PRO A 610 -11.62 -5.33 25.93
CA PRO A 610 -11.93 -6.64 26.48
C PRO A 610 -12.36 -6.63 27.97
N ASP A 611 -12.05 -5.57 28.72
CA ASP A 611 -12.50 -5.35 30.10
C ASP A 611 -13.94 -4.78 30.19
N GLY A 612 -14.55 -4.45 29.05
CA GLY A 612 -15.89 -3.90 28.92
C GLY A 612 -15.99 -2.38 29.03
N LYS A 613 -14.87 -1.65 29.19
CA LYS A 613 -14.87 -0.18 29.18
C LYS A 613 -15.00 0.36 27.76
N GLU A 614 -15.76 1.43 27.59
CA GLU A 614 -15.83 2.15 26.33
C GLU A 614 -14.57 2.99 26.11
N CYS A 615 -13.91 2.84 24.97
CA CYS A 615 -12.84 3.75 24.56
C CYS A 615 -13.48 5.04 24.07
N ILE A 616 -13.32 6.13 24.84
CA ILE A 616 -13.96 7.41 24.52
C ILE A 616 -13.08 8.30 23.63
N ALA A 617 -11.77 8.08 23.65
CA ALA A 617 -10.75 8.88 22.97
C ALA A 617 -10.63 8.48 21.49
N ARG A 618 -11.69 8.77 20.73
CA ARG A 618 -11.81 8.41 19.31
C ARG A 618 -11.81 9.60 18.36
N ASP A 619 -12.11 10.79 18.87
CA ASP A 619 -12.09 12.01 18.08
C ASP A 619 -11.28 13.11 18.77
N ASN A 620 -10.89 14.09 17.96
CA ASN A 620 -10.11 15.23 18.38
C ASN A 620 -10.67 16.50 17.73
N SER A 621 -10.09 17.67 18.02
CA SER A 621 -10.66 18.95 17.55
C SER A 621 -10.68 19.09 16.02
N VAL A 622 -9.88 18.32 15.28
CA VAL A 622 -9.93 18.23 13.82
C VAL A 622 -10.99 17.23 13.37
N SER A 623 -10.97 15.97 13.82
CA SER A 623 -11.94 14.97 13.34
C SER A 623 -13.38 15.28 13.76
N LEU A 624 -13.58 16.05 14.83
CA LEU A 624 -14.88 16.62 15.22
C LEU A 624 -15.46 17.57 14.18
N LEU A 625 -14.64 18.16 13.30
CA LEU A 625 -15.12 18.96 12.18
C LEU A 625 -16.05 18.14 11.28
N ARG A 626 -16.05 16.79 11.30
CA ARG A 626 -17.00 15.96 10.55
C ARG A 626 -18.46 16.32 10.81
N LYS A 627 -18.75 16.85 12.02
CA LYS A 627 -20.10 17.26 12.46
C LYS A 627 -20.51 18.64 11.90
N THR A 628 -19.58 19.44 11.40
CA THR A 628 -19.83 20.83 10.95
C THR A 628 -19.34 21.12 9.53
N ASP A 629 -18.14 20.66 9.17
CA ASP A 629 -17.50 20.74 7.86
C ASP A 629 -16.68 19.46 7.60
N PHE A 630 -17.34 18.45 7.03
CA PHE A 630 -16.76 17.14 6.74
C PHE A 630 -15.49 17.22 5.87
N SER A 631 -15.40 18.22 4.99
CA SER A 631 -14.25 18.37 4.08
C SER A 631 -12.93 18.71 4.78
N LYS A 632 -12.99 19.11 6.06
CA LYS A 632 -11.82 19.49 6.86
C LYS A 632 -11.47 18.48 7.95
N ALA A 633 -12.25 17.41 8.08
CA ALA A 633 -12.11 16.44 9.16
C ALA A 633 -11.11 15.33 8.84
N TYR A 634 -10.92 15.04 7.53
CA TYR A 634 -10.18 13.89 7.05
C TYR A 634 -9.18 14.27 5.97
N PHE A 635 -7.92 13.94 6.21
CA PHE A 635 -6.78 14.12 5.32
C PHE A 635 -6.56 12.89 4.42
N ASN A 636 -7.10 11.73 4.78
CA ASN A 636 -6.88 10.43 4.13
C ASN A 636 -5.42 9.96 4.19
N CYS A 637 -4.76 10.26 5.31
CA CYS A 637 -3.42 9.78 5.62
C CYS A 637 -3.27 9.52 7.11
N HIS A 638 -2.44 8.55 7.44
CA HIS A 638 -2.06 8.20 8.81
C HIS A 638 -0.66 7.60 8.71
N THR A 639 0.32 8.18 9.40
CA THR A 639 1.72 7.74 9.31
C THR A 639 2.34 7.61 10.69
N ASP A 640 2.62 6.38 11.08
CA ASP A 640 3.20 6.00 12.36
C ASP A 640 4.71 6.22 12.41
N ILE A 641 5.16 6.96 13.42
CA ILE A 641 6.57 7.26 13.63
C ILE A 641 6.98 6.67 14.99
N THR A 642 7.69 5.54 14.94
CA THR A 642 8.12 4.79 16.14
C THR A 642 9.46 5.24 16.67
N ILE A 643 9.56 5.44 17.99
CA ILE A 643 10.81 5.63 18.71
C ILE A 643 11.32 4.25 19.17
N PRO A 644 12.51 3.80 18.71
CA PRO A 644 13.07 2.52 19.16
C PRO A 644 13.35 2.52 20.68
N TYR A 645 13.16 1.39 21.38
CA TYR A 645 13.43 1.32 22.83
C TYR A 645 14.87 1.69 23.23
N TYR A 646 15.86 1.52 22.34
CA TYR A 646 17.24 1.92 22.64
C TYR A 646 17.43 3.45 22.60
N GLU A 647 16.57 4.19 21.88
CA GLU A 647 16.51 5.65 21.82
C GLU A 647 15.50 6.26 22.80
N LEU A 648 14.58 5.46 23.31
CA LEU A 648 13.57 5.90 24.27
C LEU A 648 14.18 6.17 25.66
N GLY A 649 13.92 7.37 26.18
CA GLY A 649 14.12 7.71 27.58
C GLY A 649 12.96 7.17 28.42
N ASP A 650 12.17 8.07 28.98
CA ASP A 650 11.09 7.75 29.90
C ASP A 650 9.71 8.02 29.27
N ILE A 651 8.73 7.20 29.65
CA ILE A 651 7.30 7.46 29.45
C ILE A 651 6.65 7.54 30.83
N THR A 652 6.18 8.73 31.18
CA THR A 652 5.61 9.02 32.49
C THR A 652 4.22 9.61 32.35
N VAL A 653 3.25 9.00 33.03
CA VAL A 653 1.89 9.52 33.14
C VAL A 653 1.85 10.53 34.27
N ILE A 654 1.31 11.72 34.01
CA ILE A 654 1.18 12.79 35.01
C ILE A 654 -0.31 12.96 35.31
N THR A 655 -0.71 12.76 36.57
CA THR A 655 -2.11 12.91 37.01
C THR A 655 -2.53 14.38 37.08
N ALA A 656 -3.83 14.65 37.24
CA ALA A 656 -4.34 16.01 37.43
C ALA A 656 -3.76 16.69 38.69
N GLU A 657 -3.39 15.91 39.69
CA GLU A 657 -2.72 16.36 40.93
C GLU A 657 -1.21 16.54 40.77
N GLY A 658 -0.63 16.18 39.62
CA GLY A 658 0.80 16.25 39.35
C GLY A 658 1.61 15.08 39.90
N GLU A 659 0.98 13.95 40.23
CA GLU A 659 1.69 12.71 40.54
C GLU A 659 2.26 12.11 39.25
N GLU A 660 3.53 11.69 39.30
CA GLU A 660 4.23 11.06 38.20
C GLU A 660 4.21 9.53 38.36
N LEU A 661 3.59 8.85 37.41
CA LEU A 661 3.44 7.40 37.36
C LEU A 661 4.25 6.85 36.17
N PRO A 662 5.42 6.24 36.40
CA PRO A 662 6.27 5.77 35.31
C PRO A 662 5.67 4.52 34.65
N ILE A 663 5.66 4.51 33.32
CA ILE A 663 5.28 3.35 32.49
C ILE A 663 6.54 2.65 31.99
N ILE A 664 7.44 3.42 31.40
CA ILE A 664 8.74 3.00 30.91
C ILE A 664 9.81 3.92 31.50
N VAL A 665 10.92 3.34 31.97
CA VAL A 665 12.12 4.06 32.41
C VAL A 665 13.30 3.54 31.60
N GLU A 666 14.01 4.44 30.92
CA GLU A 666 15.17 4.12 30.07
C GLU A 666 14.90 2.95 29.08
N GLY A 667 13.72 2.93 28.46
CA GLY A 667 13.30 1.91 27.51
C GLY A 667 12.84 0.57 28.11
N ARG A 668 12.69 0.45 29.44
CA ARG A 668 12.16 -0.76 30.11
C ARG A 668 10.83 -0.51 30.79
N PHE A 669 9.90 -1.46 30.68
CA PHE A 669 8.61 -1.40 31.35
C PHE A 669 8.77 -1.55 32.87
N VAL A 670 8.11 -0.69 33.66
CA VAL A 670 8.18 -0.72 35.14
C VAL A 670 6.82 -0.91 35.82
N VAL A 671 5.74 -0.97 35.04
CA VAL A 671 4.39 -1.22 35.55
C VAL A 671 4.30 -2.67 36.08
N PRO A 672 3.80 -2.92 37.30
CA PRO A 672 3.59 -4.29 37.78
C PRO A 672 2.70 -5.11 36.84
N GLY A 673 3.12 -6.33 36.52
CA GLY A 673 2.43 -7.20 35.55
C GLY A 673 2.98 -7.12 34.12
N THR A 674 3.96 -6.25 33.86
CA THR A 674 4.63 -6.13 32.55
C THR A 674 6.00 -6.82 32.48
N GLU A 675 6.37 -7.58 33.51
CA GLU A 675 7.71 -8.18 33.64
C GLU A 675 8.06 -9.10 32.46
N GLU A 676 7.06 -9.76 31.87
CA GLU A 676 7.23 -10.61 30.68
C GLU A 676 7.85 -9.85 29.51
N LEU A 677 7.47 -8.58 29.30
CA LEU A 677 7.96 -7.75 28.20
C LEU A 677 9.46 -7.51 28.30
N ASN A 678 10.01 -7.48 29.51
CA ASN A 678 11.43 -7.20 29.72
C ASN A 678 12.33 -8.42 29.55
N LYS A 679 11.79 -9.65 29.62
CA LYS A 679 12.61 -10.89 29.61
C LYS A 679 13.43 -11.09 28.35
N VAL A 680 12.96 -10.58 27.21
CA VAL A 680 13.68 -10.71 25.93
C VAL A 680 14.89 -9.78 25.84
N PHE A 681 14.99 -8.77 26.71
CA PHE A 681 16.14 -7.88 26.81
C PHE A 681 17.24 -8.40 27.73
N ASP A 682 16.93 -9.39 28.57
CA ASP A 682 17.83 -10.02 29.55
C ASP A 682 18.41 -11.33 29.00
#